data_AF-A0A4Y3L5W0-F1
#
_entry.id   AF-A0A4Y3L5W0-F1
#
_cell.length_a   1.000
_cell.length_b   1.000
_cell.length_c   1.000
_cell.angle_alpha   90.00
_cell.angle_beta   90.00
_cell.angle_gamma   90.00
#
_symmetry.space_group_name_H-M   'P 1'
#
loop_
_entity.id
_entity.type
_entity.pdbx_description
1 polymer ?
#
loop_
_entity_poly.entity_id
_entity_poly.type
_entity_poly.pdbx_seq_one_letter_code
_entity_poly.pdbx_strand_id
1 'polypeptide(L)'
;MPHRGVEQLKDEFTDVDWRAKFVRIADLIEILGDCTIPDNYVISDALNHSIVLTAAGSTLRDRLVRKEGVQAKEAKLMCALALGQKDLFIDIEKTDLSQLVSAIDREIVRRRIYFPFIFGRELYDRYAELHEDEKDALTAEETLRLLEPLPIGVFQYGNYTIGPYGLRDAPTSRSLESTRRVPAYHCARNVCRTIHPVLLDTSRSAAINRDRDKFHEILQKTEGEAAEWWQFAAEVSGLMSAHFGDQRSATLIPLVGDSLSLPELQTLMIDLLDGTRGEVRGSLGPILGSKSASEMTGGLARAQLLQLMLFVRDELIGNSLDRLVRSGRIGVPSGEIRRPVIAGGMRSGAFRLRAELGEHGVRFASDDPGFALLRLRRVLDRLYVREAATDVEELEWQLRGIDVEDVDERLDHFFQRSEPRSVLERMVLARKTNMIAACEEVGLEDGGVLPDDELISTLMWKLGFSVTSNKDPHVEFWSRHERLWALAQSSEIGASERFLDSASPYFSRLEGILLDALAFTAWAFLTDHTTAHFPFTYDDEEDRIAGLALMQEIAPSPAGSADYTADRVDLANLVSGFSALGRRLEQCADDPDKYRRPDAELPDYDGKTSIKTFLLRSTVPFIDLTAPSRNRIVAGLREVTRILVNADVASVRNDYSHYRRNSPDVAKVEAALEATRQAVTRIETLGFCRLLFVPNRVTKDSWGRSRHEFVGPRSYEHLFTRPTRFDWMGLPPITEPAYLVRAASIGEPTEVLRFSRRYTSSFSEMWTGYPARRRTARTTSSEQQPVDHDAQVGAHVP
;
A
#
# COMPACT_ATOMS: atom_id res chain seq x y z
N MET A 1 3.80 -40.66 12.59
CA MET A 1 3.07 -41.92 12.32
C MET A 1 2.77 -41.97 10.82
N PRO A 2 2.56 -43.12 10.18
CA PRO A 2 2.20 -43.14 8.76
C PRO A 2 0.81 -42.49 8.64
N HIS A 3 0.70 -41.46 7.81
CA HIS A 3 -0.55 -40.76 7.53
C HIS A 3 -1.08 -41.27 6.18
N ARG A 4 -2.39 -41.45 6.08
CA ARG A 4 -3.02 -41.74 4.79
C ARG A 4 -3.00 -40.46 3.97
N GLY A 5 -2.01 -40.36 3.08
CA GLY A 5 -1.72 -39.14 2.34
C GLY A 5 -2.70 -38.84 1.22
N VAL A 6 -2.68 -37.59 0.73
CA VAL A 6 -3.63 -37.06 -0.26
C VAL A 6 -3.70 -37.88 -1.55
N GLU A 7 -2.57 -38.37 -2.07
CA GLU A 7 -2.56 -39.19 -3.30
C GLU A 7 -3.37 -40.49 -3.15
N GLN A 8 -3.30 -41.14 -1.99
CA GLN A 8 -4.09 -42.34 -1.71
C GLN A 8 -5.60 -42.04 -1.60
N LEU A 9 -5.96 -40.82 -1.19
CA LEU A 9 -7.36 -40.38 -1.15
C LEU A 9 -7.87 -40.04 -2.56
N LYS A 10 -7.02 -39.46 -3.41
CA LYS A 10 -7.36 -39.23 -4.82
C LYS A 10 -7.62 -40.54 -5.56
N ASP A 11 -6.80 -41.57 -5.32
CA ASP A 11 -6.97 -42.86 -5.97
C ASP A 11 -8.24 -43.60 -5.49
N GLU A 12 -8.64 -43.44 -4.23
CA GLU A 12 -9.85 -44.06 -3.69
C GLU A 12 -11.13 -43.35 -4.14
N PHE A 13 -11.15 -42.01 -4.08
CA PHE A 13 -12.32 -41.22 -4.39
C PHE A 13 -12.18 -40.60 -5.78
N THR A 14 -12.38 -41.35 -6.86
CA THR A 14 -12.20 -40.84 -8.24
C THR A 14 -13.42 -40.09 -8.80
N ASP A 15 -14.59 -40.20 -8.16
CA ASP A 15 -15.83 -39.57 -8.61
C ASP A 15 -15.77 -38.04 -8.48
N VAL A 16 -15.94 -37.35 -9.61
CA VAL A 16 -15.87 -35.88 -9.73
C VAL A 16 -17.05 -35.21 -9.03
N ASP A 17 -18.26 -35.76 -9.13
CA ASP A 17 -19.46 -35.16 -8.53
C ASP A 17 -19.41 -35.29 -7.00
N TRP A 18 -18.96 -36.46 -6.53
CA TRP A 18 -18.70 -36.69 -5.10
C TRP A 18 -17.65 -35.72 -4.57
N ARG A 19 -16.52 -35.56 -5.28
CA ARG A 19 -15.44 -34.63 -4.93
C ARG A 19 -15.91 -33.18 -4.85
N ALA A 20 -16.67 -32.73 -5.84
CA ALA A 20 -17.24 -31.39 -5.86
C ALA A 20 -18.17 -31.16 -4.66
N LYS A 21 -19.02 -32.14 -4.35
CA LYS A 21 -19.90 -32.07 -3.18
C LYS A 21 -19.13 -32.10 -1.86
N PHE A 22 -18.08 -32.92 -1.76
CA PHE A 22 -17.19 -32.99 -0.61
C PHE A 22 -16.53 -31.65 -0.31
N VAL A 23 -15.92 -31.01 -1.33
CA VAL A 23 -15.31 -29.68 -1.19
C VAL A 23 -16.34 -28.66 -0.68
N ARG A 24 -17.53 -28.61 -1.29
CA ARG A 24 -18.59 -27.69 -0.86
C ARG A 24 -19.05 -27.93 0.58
N ILE A 25 -19.10 -29.18 1.03
CA ILE A 25 -19.40 -29.48 2.43
C ILE A 25 -18.25 -29.03 3.32
N ALA A 26 -16.99 -29.32 2.95
CA ALA A 26 -15.82 -28.90 3.70
C ALA A 26 -15.79 -27.37 3.89
N ASP A 27 -16.03 -26.59 2.83
CA ASP A 27 -16.14 -25.12 2.90
C ASP A 27 -17.20 -24.68 3.94
N LEU A 28 -18.39 -25.30 3.93
CA LEU A 28 -19.46 -24.97 4.89
C LEU A 28 -19.13 -25.34 6.34
N ILE A 29 -18.36 -26.42 6.53
CA ILE A 29 -17.89 -26.84 7.85
C ILE A 29 -16.80 -25.88 8.36
N GLU A 30 -15.92 -25.42 7.48
CA GLU A 30 -14.87 -24.44 7.80
C GLU A 30 -15.48 -23.10 8.22
N ILE A 31 -16.52 -22.63 7.51
CA ILE A 31 -17.34 -21.47 7.91
C ILE A 31 -17.84 -21.59 9.35
N LEU A 32 -18.33 -22.75 9.74
CA LEU A 32 -18.79 -23.00 11.11
C LEU A 32 -17.63 -23.09 12.12
N GLY A 33 -16.46 -23.55 11.69
CA GLY A 33 -15.24 -23.61 12.50
C GLY A 33 -14.65 -22.23 12.83
N ASP A 34 -14.73 -21.30 11.89
CA ASP A 34 -14.12 -19.96 12.01
C ASP A 34 -15.01 -18.92 12.68
N CYS A 35 -16.31 -19.19 12.82
CA CYS A 35 -17.25 -18.25 13.40
C CYS A 35 -17.05 -18.08 14.92
N THR A 36 -17.45 -16.91 15.44
CA THR A 36 -17.58 -16.66 16.87
C THR A 36 -19.02 -16.88 17.33
N ILE A 37 -19.20 -17.56 18.47
CA ILE A 37 -20.52 -17.83 19.05
C ILE A 37 -20.68 -17.29 20.48
N PRO A 38 -21.90 -16.89 20.89
CA PRO A 38 -22.18 -16.45 22.26
C PRO A 38 -22.39 -17.62 23.24
N ASP A 39 -22.32 -17.33 24.54
CA ASP A 39 -22.48 -18.30 25.63
C ASP A 39 -23.80 -19.06 25.61
N ASN A 40 -24.86 -18.42 25.16
CA ASN A 40 -26.19 -19.01 25.05
C ASN A 40 -26.45 -19.65 23.67
N TYR A 41 -25.42 -19.88 22.86
CA TYR A 41 -25.58 -20.50 21.56
C TYR A 41 -26.12 -21.93 21.68
N VAL A 42 -27.15 -22.22 20.88
CA VAL A 42 -27.80 -23.54 20.80
C VAL A 42 -27.93 -23.93 19.34
N ILE A 43 -27.48 -25.12 19.00
CA ILE A 43 -27.53 -25.66 17.64
C ILE A 43 -28.99 -25.76 17.20
N SER A 44 -29.35 -25.11 16.10
CA SER A 44 -30.71 -25.17 15.57
C SER A 44 -31.05 -26.56 15.04
N ASP A 45 -32.33 -26.93 15.13
CA ASP A 45 -32.78 -28.21 14.57
C ASP A 45 -32.48 -28.29 13.07
N ALA A 46 -32.66 -27.19 12.33
CA ALA A 46 -32.37 -27.18 10.90
C ALA A 46 -30.90 -27.53 10.60
N LEU A 47 -29.95 -26.94 11.32
CA LEU A 47 -28.52 -27.24 11.15
C LEU A 47 -28.19 -28.69 11.56
N ASN A 48 -28.82 -29.17 12.64
CA ASN A 48 -28.61 -30.54 13.09
C ASN A 48 -29.19 -31.57 12.10
N HIS A 49 -30.33 -31.30 11.45
CA HIS A 49 -30.98 -32.24 10.53
C HIS A 49 -30.33 -32.29 9.15
N SER A 50 -29.69 -31.20 8.69
CA SER A 50 -29.08 -31.14 7.36
C SER A 50 -27.84 -32.04 7.23
N ILE A 51 -27.13 -32.28 8.33
CA ILE A 51 -25.91 -33.11 8.36
C ILE A 51 -26.30 -34.59 8.53
N VAL A 52 -25.73 -35.50 7.75
CA VAL A 52 -25.88 -36.94 7.96
C VAL A 52 -24.51 -37.54 8.31
N LEU A 53 -24.44 -38.35 9.38
CA LEU A 53 -23.19 -38.99 9.78
C LEU A 53 -23.02 -40.34 9.08
N THR A 54 -21.78 -40.72 8.79
CA THR A 54 -21.42 -42.10 8.40
C THR A 54 -21.57 -43.07 9.57
N ALA A 55 -21.29 -44.36 9.33
CA ALA A 55 -21.19 -45.36 10.41
C ALA A 55 -20.08 -45.01 11.42
N ALA A 56 -18.93 -44.52 10.93
CA ALA A 56 -17.83 -44.08 11.78
C ALA A 56 -18.24 -42.87 12.63
N GLY A 57 -18.84 -41.84 12.01
CA GLY A 57 -19.34 -40.66 12.72
C GLY A 57 -20.43 -41.00 13.73
N SER A 58 -21.36 -41.89 13.38
CA SER A 58 -22.44 -42.33 14.28
C SER A 58 -21.92 -43.10 15.50
N THR A 59 -20.90 -43.94 15.30
CA THR A 59 -20.24 -44.68 16.39
C THR A 59 -19.54 -43.72 17.36
N LEU A 60 -18.85 -42.71 16.82
CA LEU A 60 -18.18 -41.69 17.61
C LEU A 60 -19.18 -40.83 18.39
N ARG A 61 -20.26 -40.37 17.73
CA ARG A 61 -21.37 -39.66 18.37
C ARG A 61 -21.96 -40.48 19.53
N ASP A 62 -22.28 -41.75 19.30
CA ASP A 62 -22.89 -42.59 20.33
C ASP A 62 -21.95 -42.82 21.51
N ARG A 63 -20.64 -42.89 21.27
CA ARG A 63 -19.63 -42.95 22.34
C ARG A 63 -19.63 -41.68 23.18
N LEU A 64 -19.66 -40.50 22.56
CA LEU A 64 -19.73 -39.20 23.26
C LEU A 64 -21.01 -39.08 24.11
N VAL A 65 -22.14 -39.46 23.53
CA VAL A 65 -23.44 -39.38 24.23
C VAL A 65 -23.51 -40.35 25.39
N ARG A 66 -23.12 -41.61 25.19
CA ARG A 66 -23.29 -42.67 26.20
C ARG A 66 -22.20 -42.68 27.27
N LYS A 67 -20.94 -42.40 26.91
CA LYS A 67 -19.81 -42.46 27.86
C LYS A 67 -19.51 -41.13 28.52
N GLU A 68 -19.57 -40.03 27.77
CA GLU A 68 -19.13 -38.70 28.22
C GLU A 68 -20.28 -37.75 28.55
N GLY A 69 -21.53 -38.22 28.37
CA GLY A 69 -22.75 -37.47 28.69
C GLY A 69 -22.98 -36.24 27.81
N VAL A 70 -22.35 -36.18 26.62
CA VAL A 70 -22.50 -35.05 25.69
C VAL A 70 -23.89 -35.09 25.06
N GLN A 71 -24.51 -33.92 24.89
CA GLN A 71 -25.81 -33.83 24.22
C GLN A 71 -25.68 -34.25 22.74
N ALA A 72 -26.73 -34.89 22.21
CA ALA A 72 -26.66 -35.57 20.92
C ALA A 72 -26.43 -34.62 19.71
N LYS A 73 -26.94 -33.39 19.77
CA LYS A 73 -26.78 -32.40 18.70
C LYS A 73 -25.34 -31.88 18.65
N GLU A 74 -24.77 -31.63 19.82
CA GLU A 74 -23.41 -31.15 20.05
C GLU A 74 -22.42 -32.21 19.61
N ALA A 75 -22.60 -33.47 20.04
CA ALA A 75 -21.78 -34.59 19.61
C ALA A 75 -21.80 -34.78 18.08
N LYS A 76 -22.95 -34.59 17.44
CA LYS A 76 -23.09 -34.68 15.98
C LYS A 76 -22.34 -33.55 15.26
N LEU A 77 -22.50 -32.30 15.72
CA LEU A 77 -21.82 -31.17 15.10
C LEU A 77 -20.30 -31.21 15.35
N MET A 78 -19.83 -31.68 16.51
CA MET A 78 -18.40 -31.93 16.75
C MET A 78 -17.81 -32.93 15.75
N CYS A 79 -18.53 -34.04 15.47
CA CYS A 79 -18.11 -35.00 14.45
C CYS A 79 -18.04 -34.33 13.07
N ALA A 80 -18.97 -33.44 12.75
CA ALA A 80 -18.96 -32.71 11.48
C ALA A 80 -17.79 -31.72 11.39
N LEU A 81 -17.55 -30.92 12.43
CA LEU A 81 -16.44 -29.96 12.52
C LEU A 81 -15.06 -30.63 12.40
N ALA A 82 -14.94 -31.89 12.81
CA ALA A 82 -13.71 -32.66 12.65
C ALA A 82 -13.53 -33.22 11.23
N LEU A 83 -14.59 -33.25 10.41
CA LEU A 83 -14.69 -33.83 9.07
C LEU A 83 -14.47 -35.37 9.01
N GLY A 84 -13.38 -35.87 9.58
CA GLY A 84 -13.01 -37.28 9.65
C GLY A 84 -11.74 -37.53 10.47
N GLN A 85 -11.41 -38.81 10.66
CA GLN A 85 -10.10 -39.23 11.18
C GLN A 85 -9.49 -40.23 10.18
N LYS A 86 -9.65 -41.53 10.42
CA LYS A 86 -9.33 -42.57 9.43
C LYS A 86 -10.37 -42.58 8.30
N ASP A 87 -11.64 -42.58 8.70
CA ASP A 87 -12.80 -42.51 7.82
C ASP A 87 -13.48 -41.14 7.99
N LEU A 88 -14.24 -40.71 6.96
CA LEU A 88 -15.09 -39.53 7.07
C LEU A 88 -16.19 -39.73 8.10
N PHE A 89 -16.49 -38.70 8.88
CA PHE A 89 -17.61 -38.71 9.83
C PHE A 89 -18.92 -38.26 9.21
N ILE A 90 -18.86 -37.51 8.10
CA ILE A 90 -20.02 -37.00 7.37
C ILE A 90 -20.28 -37.89 6.14
N ASP A 91 -21.53 -38.30 5.95
CA ASP A 91 -22.00 -38.98 4.75
C ASP A 91 -22.25 -37.92 3.66
N ILE A 92 -21.29 -37.79 2.74
CA ILE A 92 -21.29 -36.76 1.69
C ILE A 92 -22.48 -36.91 0.76
N GLU A 93 -22.89 -38.13 0.43
CA GLU A 93 -24.00 -38.39 -0.49
C GLU A 93 -25.34 -38.02 0.16
N LYS A 94 -25.56 -38.43 1.41
CA LYS A 94 -26.85 -38.23 2.10
C LYS A 94 -27.02 -36.86 2.76
N THR A 95 -25.94 -36.14 3.03
CA THR A 95 -26.00 -34.78 3.58
C THR A 95 -26.68 -33.83 2.58
N ASP A 96 -27.69 -33.10 3.05
CA ASP A 96 -28.46 -32.16 2.23
C ASP A 96 -27.75 -30.80 2.22
N LEU A 97 -27.03 -30.55 1.12
CA LEU A 97 -26.25 -29.34 0.93
C LEU A 97 -27.10 -28.07 0.95
N SER A 98 -28.28 -28.09 0.30
CA SER A 98 -29.16 -26.92 0.21
C SER A 98 -29.76 -26.57 1.57
N GLN A 99 -30.16 -27.57 2.35
CA GLN A 99 -30.63 -27.35 3.72
C GLN A 99 -29.51 -26.87 4.64
N LEU A 100 -28.28 -27.39 4.49
CA LEU A 100 -27.12 -26.94 5.25
C LEU A 100 -26.81 -25.46 4.98
N VAL A 101 -26.74 -25.06 3.71
CA VAL A 101 -26.57 -23.65 3.30
C VAL A 101 -27.66 -22.77 3.92
N SER A 102 -28.94 -23.16 3.80
CA SER A 102 -30.05 -22.38 4.36
C SER A 102 -30.06 -22.34 5.89
N ALA A 103 -29.56 -23.37 6.57
CA ALA A 103 -29.41 -23.37 8.02
C ALA A 103 -28.32 -22.39 8.45
N ILE A 104 -27.14 -22.43 7.83
CA ILE A 104 -26.01 -21.54 8.15
C ILE A 104 -26.36 -20.08 7.82
N ASP A 105 -26.96 -19.82 6.65
CA ASP A 105 -27.46 -18.50 6.24
C ASP A 105 -28.32 -17.84 7.35
N ARG A 106 -29.27 -18.61 7.91
CA ARG A 106 -30.14 -18.12 8.98
C ARG A 106 -29.39 -17.83 10.28
N GLU A 107 -28.36 -18.61 10.62
CA GLU A 107 -27.54 -18.32 11.81
C GLU A 107 -26.74 -17.02 11.62
N ILE A 108 -26.23 -16.75 10.42
CA ILE A 108 -25.49 -15.52 10.07
C ILE A 108 -26.42 -14.30 10.08
N VAL A 109 -27.52 -14.34 9.33
CA VAL A 109 -28.44 -13.20 9.18
C VAL A 109 -29.09 -12.84 10.53
N ARG A 110 -29.37 -13.84 11.38
CA ARG A 110 -29.90 -13.62 12.74
C ARG A 110 -28.84 -13.28 13.77
N ARG A 111 -27.56 -13.17 13.36
CA ARG A 111 -26.41 -12.89 14.25
C ARG A 111 -26.34 -13.84 15.45
N ARG A 112 -26.60 -15.13 15.20
CA ARG A 112 -26.36 -16.20 16.16
C ARG A 112 -24.91 -16.69 16.12
N ILE A 113 -24.27 -16.49 14.97
CA ILE A 113 -22.83 -16.65 14.76
C ILE A 113 -22.27 -15.35 14.15
N TYR A 114 -21.02 -15.02 14.46
CA TYR A 114 -20.40 -13.74 14.13
C TYR A 114 -19.11 -13.92 13.33
N PHE A 115 -18.87 -12.98 12.41
CA PHE A 115 -17.64 -12.85 11.64
C PHE A 115 -17.16 -11.39 11.71
N PRO A 116 -15.86 -11.13 11.95
CA PRO A 116 -15.34 -9.78 12.07
C PRO A 116 -15.32 -9.04 10.73
N PHE A 117 -15.76 -7.78 10.71
CA PHE A 117 -15.59 -6.93 9.54
C PHE A 117 -14.25 -6.20 9.59
N ILE A 118 -13.29 -6.62 8.76
CA ILE A 118 -11.88 -6.20 8.83
C ILE A 118 -11.45 -5.23 7.71
N PHE A 119 -12.38 -4.75 6.89
CA PHE A 119 -12.09 -3.81 5.81
C PHE A 119 -12.44 -2.38 6.23
N GLY A 120 -11.62 -1.42 5.85
CA GLY A 120 -11.75 -0.04 6.31
C GLY A 120 -11.31 0.13 7.76
N ARG A 121 -11.97 1.04 8.48
CA ARG A 121 -11.55 1.50 9.81
C ARG A 121 -12.48 1.08 10.93
N GLU A 122 -13.66 0.57 10.59
CA GLU A 122 -14.78 0.41 11.51
C GLU A 122 -14.41 -0.47 12.71
N LEU A 123 -13.77 -1.61 12.50
CA LEU A 123 -13.31 -2.48 13.59
C LEU A 123 -12.17 -1.84 14.40
N TYR A 124 -11.21 -1.21 13.71
CA TYR A 124 -10.05 -0.57 14.33
C TYR A 124 -10.47 0.58 15.25
N ASP A 125 -11.31 1.49 14.76
CA ASP A 125 -11.80 2.63 15.53
C ASP A 125 -12.73 2.15 16.66
N ARG A 126 -13.57 1.13 16.43
CA ARG A 126 -14.43 0.57 17.48
C ARG A 126 -13.64 -0.11 18.60
N TYR A 127 -12.60 -0.87 18.24
CA TYR A 127 -11.66 -1.40 19.22
C TYR A 127 -10.99 -0.27 20.01
N ALA A 128 -10.68 0.85 19.32
CA ALA A 128 -10.10 2.02 19.93
C ALA A 128 -11.00 2.64 21.02
N GLU A 129 -12.30 2.70 20.77
CA GLU A 129 -13.32 3.21 21.71
C GLU A 129 -13.56 2.31 22.93
N LEU A 130 -13.51 0.98 22.76
CA LEU A 130 -13.91 0.03 23.80
C LEU A 130 -12.81 -0.31 24.80
N HIS A 131 -11.56 -0.26 24.37
CA HIS A 131 -10.41 -0.66 25.17
C HIS A 131 -9.41 0.48 25.19
N GLU A 132 -8.94 0.94 26.35
CA GLU A 132 -7.85 1.93 26.39
C GLU A 132 -6.47 1.27 26.40
N ASP A 133 -6.39 0.06 26.96
CA ASP A 133 -5.16 -0.71 27.13
C ASP A 133 -4.83 -1.61 25.93
N GLU A 134 -3.56 -2.04 25.87
CA GLU A 134 -3.06 -3.03 24.91
C GLU A 134 -3.47 -4.43 25.39
N LYS A 135 -4.18 -5.19 24.55
CA LYS A 135 -4.59 -6.58 24.82
C LYS A 135 -4.23 -7.47 23.65
N ASP A 136 -3.71 -8.66 23.95
CA ASP A 136 -3.39 -9.68 22.94
C ASP A 136 -4.58 -10.58 22.62
N ALA A 137 -5.51 -10.74 23.57
CA ALA A 137 -6.74 -11.51 23.40
C ALA A 137 -7.90 -10.82 24.12
N LEU A 138 -9.10 -10.97 23.55
CA LEU A 138 -10.35 -10.54 24.16
C LEU A 138 -11.06 -11.74 24.78
N THR A 139 -11.81 -11.51 25.85
CA THR A 139 -12.78 -12.49 26.34
C THR A 139 -13.95 -12.66 25.36
N ALA A 140 -14.75 -13.72 25.50
CA ALA A 140 -15.94 -13.93 24.66
C ALA A 140 -16.95 -12.76 24.76
N GLU A 141 -17.16 -12.22 25.97
CA GLU A 141 -18.05 -11.07 26.19
C GLU A 141 -17.53 -9.80 25.48
N GLU A 142 -16.23 -9.50 25.64
CA GLU A 142 -15.59 -8.36 24.97
C GLU A 142 -15.60 -8.50 23.45
N THR A 143 -15.38 -9.73 22.96
CA THR A 143 -15.44 -10.03 21.52
C THR A 143 -16.84 -9.74 20.97
N LEU A 144 -17.90 -10.22 21.61
CA LEU A 144 -19.27 -9.93 21.16
C LEU A 144 -19.59 -8.44 21.23
N ARG A 145 -19.18 -7.75 22.31
CA ARG A 145 -19.36 -6.31 22.46
C ARG A 145 -18.65 -5.50 21.37
N LEU A 146 -17.52 -5.99 20.88
CA LEU A 146 -16.80 -5.43 19.74
C LEU A 146 -17.54 -5.69 18.42
N LEU A 147 -18.00 -6.93 18.18
CA LEU A 147 -18.55 -7.35 16.89
C LEU A 147 -20.02 -6.97 16.67
N GLU A 148 -20.86 -6.94 17.71
CA GLU A 148 -22.29 -6.66 17.62
C GLU A 148 -22.64 -5.34 16.90
N PRO A 149 -22.00 -4.19 17.16
CA PRO A 149 -22.35 -2.94 16.47
C PRO A 149 -21.80 -2.88 15.04
N LEU A 150 -20.84 -3.74 14.68
CA LEU A 150 -20.19 -3.71 13.37
C LEU A 150 -21.05 -4.38 12.29
N PRO A 151 -20.81 -4.07 11.00
CA PRO A 151 -21.37 -4.86 9.90
C PRO A 151 -20.96 -6.34 10.00
N ILE A 152 -21.74 -7.22 9.38
CA ILE A 152 -21.36 -8.63 9.24
C ILE A 152 -20.08 -8.70 8.41
N GLY A 153 -19.08 -9.46 8.88
CA GLY A 153 -17.83 -9.69 8.15
C GLY A 153 -18.06 -10.24 6.74
N VAL A 154 -17.20 -9.83 5.81
CA VAL A 154 -17.31 -10.19 4.39
C VAL A 154 -16.17 -11.13 4.03
N PHE A 155 -16.48 -12.37 3.69
CA PHE A 155 -15.49 -13.42 3.46
C PHE A 155 -15.95 -14.37 2.35
N GLN A 156 -15.04 -15.18 1.83
CA GLN A 156 -15.35 -16.17 0.81
C GLN A 156 -14.58 -17.48 1.06
N TYR A 157 -15.34 -18.57 1.15
CA TYR A 157 -14.87 -19.95 1.32
C TYR A 157 -15.24 -20.74 0.08
N GLY A 158 -14.28 -20.96 -0.80
CA GLY A 158 -14.55 -21.53 -2.12
C GLY A 158 -15.56 -20.66 -2.87
N ASN A 159 -16.70 -21.24 -3.24
CA ASN A 159 -17.79 -20.51 -3.90
C ASN A 159 -18.75 -19.80 -2.93
N TYR A 160 -18.67 -20.07 -1.62
CA TYR A 160 -19.59 -19.49 -0.66
C TYR A 160 -19.11 -18.14 -0.15
N THR A 161 -19.96 -17.12 -0.31
CA THR A 161 -19.72 -15.77 0.19
C THR A 161 -20.53 -15.50 1.44
N ILE A 162 -19.92 -14.85 2.41
CA ILE A 162 -20.51 -14.41 3.68
C ILE A 162 -20.58 -12.89 3.67
N GLY A 163 -21.65 -12.33 4.23
CA GLY A 163 -21.77 -10.89 4.46
C GLY A 163 -23.19 -10.47 4.84
N PRO A 164 -23.53 -9.17 4.70
CA PRO A 164 -24.84 -8.62 5.04
C PRO A 164 -26.05 -9.30 4.36
N TYR A 165 -25.86 -9.90 3.18
CA TYR A 165 -26.89 -10.65 2.46
C TYR A 165 -26.95 -12.13 2.85
N GLY A 166 -26.24 -12.52 3.92
CA GLY A 166 -26.17 -13.89 4.43
C GLY A 166 -25.14 -14.72 3.68
N LEU A 167 -25.41 -16.03 3.58
CA LEU A 167 -24.57 -17.00 2.89
C LEU A 167 -25.08 -17.19 1.45
N ARG A 168 -24.21 -16.98 0.46
CA ARG A 168 -24.59 -17.07 -0.95
C ARG A 168 -23.57 -17.82 -1.79
N ASP A 169 -24.05 -18.48 -2.84
CA ASP A 169 -23.23 -19.20 -3.80
C ASP A 169 -22.81 -18.24 -4.93
N ALA A 170 -21.50 -17.97 -5.03
CA ALA A 170 -20.90 -17.11 -6.04
C ALA A 170 -20.40 -17.93 -7.24
N PRO A 171 -20.39 -17.34 -8.45
CA PRO A 171 -19.96 -18.05 -9.66
C PRO A 171 -18.45 -18.34 -9.69
N THR A 172 -17.65 -17.59 -8.92
CA THR A 172 -16.20 -17.76 -8.81
C THR A 172 -15.80 -18.27 -7.45
N SER A 173 -14.78 -19.12 -7.40
CA SER A 173 -14.15 -19.57 -6.16
C SER A 173 -13.01 -18.64 -5.74
N ARG A 174 -12.91 -18.32 -4.45
CA ARG A 174 -11.76 -17.64 -3.83
C ARG A 174 -11.50 -18.20 -2.43
N SER A 175 -10.26 -18.08 -1.97
CA SER A 175 -9.90 -18.20 -0.56
C SER A 175 -9.69 -16.79 0.01
N LEU A 176 -10.70 -16.33 0.75
CA LEU A 176 -10.70 -15.11 1.55
C LEU A 176 -11.39 -15.46 2.87
N GLU A 177 -10.78 -16.40 3.59
CA GLU A 177 -11.30 -16.97 4.83
C GLU A 177 -11.25 -15.95 5.98
N SER A 178 -12.14 -16.13 6.94
CA SER A 178 -12.14 -15.34 8.16
C SER A 178 -11.07 -15.83 9.11
N THR A 179 -10.53 -14.92 9.92
CA THR A 179 -9.64 -15.31 11.01
C THR A 179 -10.07 -14.62 12.29
N ARG A 180 -9.94 -15.33 13.41
CA ARG A 180 -10.16 -14.75 14.74
C ARG A 180 -9.01 -13.85 15.20
N ARG A 181 -7.89 -13.81 14.48
CA ARG A 181 -6.77 -12.91 14.79
C ARG A 181 -6.86 -11.67 13.91
N VAL A 182 -7.48 -10.62 14.43
CA VAL A 182 -7.82 -9.42 13.64
C VAL A 182 -6.86 -8.26 13.93
N PRO A 183 -6.48 -7.45 12.91
CA PRO A 183 -5.73 -6.22 13.11
C PRO A 183 -6.55 -5.20 13.91
N ALA A 184 -6.04 -4.72 15.04
CA ALA A 184 -6.88 -4.01 16.01
C ALA A 184 -6.33 -2.65 16.51
N TYR A 185 -5.02 -2.50 16.76
CA TYR A 185 -4.52 -1.26 17.37
C TYR A 185 -3.05 -0.94 17.05
N HIS A 186 -2.66 0.33 17.22
CA HIS A 186 -1.26 0.72 17.36
C HIS A 186 -0.92 0.95 18.82
N CYS A 187 0.21 0.41 19.27
CA CYS A 187 0.69 0.64 20.64
C CYS A 187 1.00 2.12 20.90
N ALA A 188 1.12 2.46 22.18
CA ALA A 188 1.46 3.83 22.61
C ALA A 188 2.85 4.30 22.15
N ARG A 189 3.73 3.38 21.74
CA ARG A 189 5.09 3.71 21.29
C ARG A 189 5.07 4.42 19.94
N ASN A 190 5.47 5.69 19.92
CA ASN A 190 5.53 6.53 18.71
C ASN A 190 6.36 5.93 17.57
N VAL A 191 7.38 5.13 17.89
CA VAL A 191 8.26 4.49 16.90
C VAL A 191 7.67 3.24 16.26
N CYS A 192 6.69 2.59 16.89
CA CYS A 192 6.06 1.41 16.32
C CYS A 192 5.08 1.82 15.22
N ARG A 193 5.26 1.30 14.00
CA ARG A 193 4.34 1.55 12.87
C ARG A 193 3.49 0.32 12.53
N THR A 194 3.54 -0.71 13.37
CA THR A 194 2.85 -1.97 13.13
C THR A 194 1.46 -1.92 13.74
N ILE A 195 0.46 -2.40 12.98
CA ILE A 195 -0.86 -2.70 13.54
C ILE A 195 -0.76 -4.03 14.29
N HIS A 196 -0.96 -3.98 15.60
CA HIS A 196 -0.98 -5.17 16.44
C HIS A 196 -2.30 -5.92 16.26
N PRO A 197 -2.25 -7.25 16.09
CA PRO A 197 -3.44 -8.05 16.06
C PRO A 197 -3.96 -8.34 17.48
N VAL A 198 -5.27 -8.57 17.60
CA VAL A 198 -5.90 -9.13 18.80
C VAL A 198 -6.58 -10.45 18.44
N LEU A 199 -6.52 -11.43 19.35
CA LEU A 199 -7.27 -12.68 19.21
C LEU A 199 -8.69 -12.50 19.76
N LEU A 200 -9.67 -12.70 18.88
CA LEU A 200 -11.09 -12.79 19.22
C LEU A 200 -11.37 -14.18 19.80
N ASP A 201 -11.95 -14.23 20.99
CA ASP A 201 -12.33 -15.51 21.60
C ASP A 201 -13.76 -15.89 21.22
N THR A 202 -14.04 -17.18 21.26
CA THR A 202 -15.39 -17.73 21.12
C THR A 202 -15.84 -18.32 22.44
N SER A 203 -17.13 -18.32 22.72
CA SER A 203 -17.63 -18.81 24.00
C SER A 203 -17.15 -20.24 24.29
N ARG A 204 -16.43 -20.41 25.40
CA ARG A 204 -16.10 -21.73 25.97
C ARG A 204 -17.26 -22.31 26.77
N SER A 205 -18.18 -21.46 27.22
CA SER A 205 -19.38 -21.81 28.01
C SER A 205 -20.45 -22.47 27.15
N ALA A 206 -20.52 -22.11 25.86
CA ALA A 206 -21.45 -22.69 24.89
C ALA A 206 -21.31 -24.23 24.88
N ALA A 207 -22.44 -24.93 24.89
CA ALA A 207 -22.49 -26.38 25.11
C ALA A 207 -21.56 -27.16 24.15
N ILE A 208 -21.47 -26.74 22.89
CA ILE A 208 -20.60 -27.35 21.89
C ILE A 208 -19.10 -27.17 22.17
N ASN A 209 -18.68 -26.04 22.73
CA ASN A 209 -17.27 -25.78 23.00
C ASN A 209 -16.85 -26.34 24.36
N ARG A 210 -17.74 -26.27 25.36
CA ARG A 210 -17.49 -26.83 26.71
C ARG A 210 -17.13 -28.31 26.68
N ASP A 211 -17.80 -29.07 25.81
CA ASP A 211 -17.64 -30.53 25.72
C ASP A 211 -16.60 -30.95 24.65
N ARG A 212 -15.86 -30.00 24.05
CA ARG A 212 -14.90 -30.25 22.95
C ARG A 212 -13.63 -30.97 23.39
N ASP A 213 -13.16 -30.75 24.62
CA ASP A 213 -11.98 -31.45 25.15
C ASP A 213 -12.24 -32.96 25.27
N LYS A 214 -13.45 -33.35 25.68
CA LYS A 214 -13.89 -34.76 25.73
C LYS A 214 -13.85 -35.42 24.35
N PHE A 215 -14.19 -34.67 23.32
CA PHE A 215 -14.10 -35.13 21.93
C PHE A 215 -12.66 -35.38 21.50
N HIS A 216 -11.76 -34.42 21.76
CA HIS A 216 -10.34 -34.56 21.44
C HIS A 216 -9.68 -35.72 22.19
N GLU A 217 -10.01 -35.93 23.46
CA GLU A 217 -9.53 -37.09 24.22
C GLU A 217 -9.95 -38.43 23.59
N ILE A 218 -11.19 -38.54 23.10
CA ILE A 218 -11.64 -39.76 22.43
C ILE A 218 -10.89 -39.98 21.12
N LEU A 219 -10.67 -38.94 20.32
CA LEU A 219 -9.92 -39.05 19.07
C LEU A 219 -8.47 -39.47 19.31
N GLN A 220 -7.80 -38.89 20.30
CA GLN A 220 -6.42 -39.26 20.68
C GLN A 220 -6.32 -40.73 21.14
N LYS A 221 -7.35 -41.25 21.81
CA LYS A 221 -7.44 -42.65 22.26
C LYS A 221 -7.90 -43.62 21.17
N THR A 222 -8.29 -43.14 19.98
CA THR A 222 -8.79 -43.97 18.89
C THR A 222 -7.63 -44.42 18.00
N GLU A 223 -7.37 -45.73 17.96
CA GLU A 223 -6.30 -46.31 17.15
C GLU A 223 -6.63 -46.26 15.64
N GLY A 224 -5.66 -45.81 14.83
CA GLY A 224 -5.76 -45.79 13.37
C GLY A 224 -4.90 -44.72 12.72
N GLU A 225 -4.54 -44.91 11.45
CA GLU A 225 -3.85 -43.90 10.64
C GLU A 225 -4.83 -42.78 10.28
N ALA A 226 -4.54 -41.55 10.70
CA ALA A 226 -5.34 -40.39 10.33
C ALA A 226 -5.14 -40.05 8.85
N ALA A 227 -6.23 -39.70 8.17
CA ALA A 227 -6.22 -39.27 6.77
C ALA A 227 -6.28 -37.74 6.66
N GLU A 228 -5.63 -37.21 5.62
CA GLU A 228 -5.47 -35.77 5.40
C GLU A 228 -6.67 -35.16 4.63
N TRP A 229 -7.87 -35.25 5.21
CA TRP A 229 -9.12 -34.84 4.55
C TRP A 229 -9.16 -33.37 4.11
N TRP A 230 -8.65 -32.46 4.94
CA TRP A 230 -8.64 -31.02 4.64
C TRP A 230 -7.65 -30.69 3.52
N GLN A 231 -6.46 -31.29 3.52
CA GLN A 231 -5.51 -31.12 2.42
C GLN A 231 -6.04 -31.72 1.12
N PHE A 232 -6.74 -32.87 1.19
CA PHE A 232 -7.44 -33.43 0.05
C PHE A 232 -8.52 -32.49 -0.49
N ALA A 233 -9.32 -31.82 0.37
CA ALA A 233 -10.27 -30.80 -0.06
C ALA A 233 -9.59 -29.63 -0.78
N ALA A 234 -8.48 -29.12 -0.23
CA ALA A 234 -7.70 -28.02 -0.82
C ALA A 234 -7.07 -28.37 -2.19
N GLU A 235 -6.66 -29.62 -2.39
CA GLU A 235 -6.13 -30.08 -3.68
C GLU A 235 -7.24 -30.29 -4.72
N VAL A 236 -8.37 -30.88 -4.31
CA VAL A 236 -9.53 -31.12 -5.19
C VAL A 236 -10.21 -29.82 -5.62
N SER A 237 -10.26 -28.81 -4.76
CA SER A 237 -10.84 -27.50 -5.07
C SER A 237 -9.99 -26.69 -6.06
N GLY A 238 -8.75 -27.12 -6.33
CA GLY A 238 -7.81 -26.40 -7.18
C GLY A 238 -7.15 -25.20 -6.49
N LEU A 239 -7.41 -24.97 -5.20
CA LEU A 239 -6.78 -23.91 -4.40
C LEU A 239 -5.24 -24.02 -4.43
N MET A 240 -4.71 -25.24 -4.37
CA MET A 240 -3.26 -25.48 -4.49
C MET A 240 -2.68 -25.09 -5.84
N SER A 241 -3.41 -25.31 -6.94
CA SER A 241 -2.96 -24.85 -8.26
C SER A 241 -3.03 -23.33 -8.37
N ALA A 242 -4.07 -22.70 -7.81
CA ALA A 242 -4.20 -21.25 -7.74
C ALA A 242 -3.11 -20.59 -6.87
N HIS A 243 -2.63 -21.29 -5.84
CA HIS A 243 -1.57 -20.80 -4.94
C HIS A 243 -0.26 -20.47 -5.68
N PHE A 244 0.08 -21.21 -6.74
CA PHE A 244 1.28 -20.93 -7.54
C PHE A 244 1.03 -19.98 -8.72
N GLY A 245 -0.21 -19.50 -8.90
CA GLY A 245 -0.56 -18.52 -9.91
C GLY A 245 -0.14 -17.11 -9.53
N ASP A 246 0.19 -16.28 -10.52
CA ASP A 246 0.61 -14.90 -10.31
C ASP A 246 -0.40 -13.84 -10.78
N GLN A 247 -1.57 -14.24 -11.27
CA GLN A 247 -2.62 -13.33 -11.77
C GLN A 247 -3.98 -13.48 -11.10
N ARG A 248 -4.20 -14.56 -10.35
CA ARG A 248 -5.45 -14.83 -9.62
C ARG A 248 -5.23 -14.73 -8.12
N SER A 249 -4.89 -13.53 -7.66
CA SER A 249 -4.70 -13.27 -6.25
C SER A 249 -5.99 -12.72 -5.66
N ALA A 250 -6.57 -13.40 -4.66
CA ALA A 250 -7.72 -12.96 -3.88
C ALA A 250 -7.48 -11.66 -3.06
N THR A 251 -6.48 -10.87 -3.45
CA THR A 251 -6.04 -9.62 -2.83
C THR A 251 -6.72 -8.38 -3.40
N LEU A 252 -7.50 -8.50 -4.48
CA LEU A 252 -8.30 -7.38 -5.01
C LEU A 252 -9.35 -6.90 -4.02
N ILE A 253 -10.02 -7.82 -3.31
CA ILE A 253 -11.06 -7.47 -2.34
C ILE A 253 -10.47 -6.68 -1.16
N PRO A 254 -9.35 -7.10 -0.54
CA PRO A 254 -8.60 -6.25 0.39
C PRO A 254 -8.23 -4.87 -0.16
N LEU A 255 -7.80 -4.77 -1.42
CA LEU A 255 -7.47 -3.48 -2.05
C LEU A 255 -8.68 -2.57 -2.15
N VAL A 256 -9.79 -3.04 -2.74
CA VAL A 256 -10.99 -2.17 -2.86
C VAL A 256 -11.61 -1.87 -1.48
N GLY A 257 -11.52 -2.82 -0.54
CA GLY A 257 -12.01 -2.67 0.83
C GLY A 257 -11.31 -1.57 1.63
N ASP A 258 -10.00 -1.40 1.45
CA ASP A 258 -9.20 -0.46 2.24
C ASP A 258 -8.71 0.77 1.46
N SER A 259 -8.71 0.72 0.13
CA SER A 259 -8.11 1.77 -0.72
C SER A 259 -9.10 2.61 -1.52
N LEU A 260 -10.39 2.24 -1.49
CA LEU A 260 -11.45 3.03 -2.11
C LEU A 260 -12.39 3.60 -1.05
N SER A 261 -12.69 4.89 -1.17
CA SER A 261 -13.76 5.55 -0.44
C SER A 261 -15.12 4.94 -0.82
N LEU A 262 -16.15 5.17 0.00
CA LEU A 262 -17.50 4.65 -0.30
C LEU A 262 -18.04 5.12 -1.67
N PRO A 263 -17.89 6.41 -2.06
CA PRO A 263 -18.29 6.85 -3.40
C PRO A 263 -17.50 6.19 -4.53
N GLU A 264 -16.19 5.96 -4.36
CA GLU A 264 -15.38 5.25 -5.36
C GLU A 264 -15.81 3.77 -5.47
N LEU A 265 -16.14 3.10 -4.36
CA LEU A 265 -16.69 1.74 -4.36
C LEU A 265 -18.04 1.66 -5.08
N GLN A 266 -18.93 2.64 -4.86
CA GLN A 266 -20.21 2.73 -5.56
C GLN A 266 -19.99 2.94 -7.07
N THR A 267 -19.04 3.81 -7.43
CA THR A 267 -18.65 4.07 -8.82
C THR A 267 -18.14 2.79 -9.50
N LEU A 268 -17.29 2.02 -8.81
CA LEU A 268 -16.83 0.71 -9.29
C LEU A 268 -17.98 -0.26 -9.50
N MET A 269 -18.88 -0.39 -8.54
CA MET A 269 -20.02 -1.30 -8.63
C MET A 269 -20.99 -0.90 -9.76
N ILE A 270 -21.19 0.40 -10.01
CA ILE A 270 -21.99 0.90 -11.13
C ILE A 270 -21.34 0.53 -12.46
N ASP A 271 -20.03 0.78 -12.62
CA ASP A 271 -19.31 0.43 -13.84
C ASP A 271 -19.32 -1.09 -14.10
N LEU A 272 -19.23 -1.91 -13.06
CA LEU A 272 -19.37 -3.37 -13.16
C LEU A 272 -20.78 -3.81 -13.58
N LEU A 273 -21.83 -3.17 -13.07
CA LEU A 273 -23.22 -3.50 -13.45
C LEU A 273 -23.55 -3.11 -14.89
N ASP A 274 -23.03 -2.00 -15.37
CA ASP A 274 -23.36 -1.46 -16.70
C ASP A 274 -22.37 -1.91 -17.79
N GLY A 275 -21.09 -2.11 -17.44
CA GLY A 275 -20.00 -2.41 -18.37
C GLY A 275 -19.79 -3.88 -18.71
N THR A 276 -20.44 -4.83 -18.01
CA THR A 276 -20.18 -6.28 -18.14
C THR A 276 -21.18 -7.01 -19.05
N ARG A 277 -21.85 -6.30 -19.96
CA ARG A 277 -22.83 -6.86 -20.91
C ARG A 277 -23.94 -7.71 -20.25
N GLY A 278 -24.27 -7.40 -19.00
CA GLY A 278 -25.30 -8.09 -18.22
C GLY A 278 -24.83 -9.29 -17.39
N GLU A 279 -23.55 -9.71 -17.47
CA GLU A 279 -22.99 -10.81 -16.66
C GLU A 279 -23.23 -10.56 -15.17
N VAL A 280 -22.75 -9.41 -14.66
CA VAL A 280 -22.88 -9.06 -13.23
C VAL A 280 -24.33 -8.82 -12.82
N ARG A 281 -25.13 -8.19 -13.69
CA ARG A 281 -26.57 -7.98 -13.44
C ARG A 281 -27.33 -9.29 -13.31
N GLY A 282 -26.98 -10.29 -14.10
CA GLY A 282 -27.57 -11.63 -14.01
C GLY A 282 -27.28 -12.30 -12.67
N SER A 283 -26.03 -12.25 -12.21
CA SER A 283 -25.61 -12.83 -10.93
C SER A 283 -26.21 -12.11 -9.72
N LEU A 284 -26.36 -10.78 -9.79
CA LEU A 284 -26.84 -9.97 -8.66
C LEU A 284 -28.35 -9.70 -8.66
N GLY A 285 -29.04 -9.94 -9.77
CA GLY A 285 -30.48 -9.74 -9.92
C GLY A 285 -31.33 -10.41 -8.83
N PRO A 286 -31.05 -11.66 -8.41
CA PRO A 286 -31.75 -12.32 -7.30
C PRO A 286 -31.57 -11.63 -5.93
N ILE A 287 -30.52 -10.84 -5.75
CA ILE A 287 -30.18 -10.18 -4.48
C ILE A 287 -30.72 -8.75 -4.46
N LEU A 288 -30.53 -7.99 -5.54
CA LEU A 288 -30.80 -6.55 -5.60
C LEU A 288 -32.06 -6.20 -6.39
N GLY A 289 -32.65 -7.16 -7.12
CA GLY A 289 -33.76 -6.93 -8.03
C GLY A 289 -33.34 -6.28 -9.35
N SER A 290 -34.32 -5.83 -10.12
CA SER A 290 -34.14 -5.19 -11.44
C SER A 290 -34.36 -3.68 -11.35
N LYS A 291 -33.29 -2.92 -11.11
CA LYS A 291 -33.28 -1.44 -11.07
C LYS A 291 -32.10 -0.88 -11.88
N SER A 292 -32.02 0.45 -12.00
CA SER A 292 -30.82 1.08 -12.56
C SER A 292 -29.60 0.86 -11.64
N ALA A 293 -28.38 0.88 -12.18
CA ALA A 293 -27.18 0.58 -11.39
C ALA A 293 -27.00 1.57 -10.23
N SER A 294 -27.25 2.86 -10.49
CA SER A 294 -27.21 3.90 -9.45
C SER A 294 -28.25 3.68 -8.34
N GLU A 295 -29.45 3.22 -8.66
CA GLU A 295 -30.47 2.92 -7.65
C GLU A 295 -30.14 1.65 -6.86
N MET A 296 -29.48 0.67 -7.51
CA MET A 296 -29.03 -0.55 -6.85
C MET A 296 -27.93 -0.28 -5.83
N THR A 297 -27.06 0.71 -6.08
CA THR A 297 -25.90 1.01 -5.22
C THR A 297 -26.09 2.19 -4.26
N GLY A 298 -27.00 3.12 -4.56
CA GLY A 298 -27.11 4.45 -3.93
C GLY A 298 -27.48 4.50 -2.44
N GLY A 299 -27.70 3.36 -1.78
CA GLY A 299 -27.92 3.27 -0.33
C GLY A 299 -27.12 2.16 0.34
N LEU A 300 -26.19 1.53 -0.39
CA LEU A 300 -25.43 0.40 0.12
C LEU A 300 -24.20 0.86 0.89
N ALA A 301 -23.97 0.25 2.05
CA ALA A 301 -22.77 0.42 2.84
C ALA A 301 -21.59 -0.40 2.28
N ARG A 302 -20.37 -0.11 2.75
CA ARG A 302 -19.13 -0.79 2.33
C ARG A 302 -19.25 -2.31 2.37
N ALA A 303 -19.69 -2.89 3.49
CA ALA A 303 -19.83 -4.34 3.63
C ALA A 303 -20.79 -4.96 2.59
N GLN A 304 -21.88 -4.26 2.23
CA GLN A 304 -22.82 -4.73 1.22
C GLN A 304 -22.16 -4.71 -0.17
N LEU A 305 -21.50 -3.61 -0.53
CA LEU A 305 -20.81 -3.48 -1.81
C LEU A 305 -19.68 -4.53 -1.95
N LEU A 306 -18.90 -4.75 -0.88
CA LEU A 306 -17.83 -5.75 -0.90
C LEU A 306 -18.37 -7.17 -1.08
N GLN A 307 -19.48 -7.54 -0.41
CA GLN A 307 -20.08 -8.85 -0.63
C GLN A 307 -20.56 -9.02 -2.08
N LEU A 308 -21.15 -7.98 -2.69
CA LEU A 308 -21.56 -8.02 -4.09
C LEU A 308 -20.36 -8.18 -5.04
N MET A 309 -19.23 -7.54 -4.73
CA MET A 309 -18.00 -7.68 -5.52
C MET A 309 -17.43 -9.10 -5.49
N LEU A 310 -17.70 -9.90 -4.44
CA LEU A 310 -17.32 -11.32 -4.42
C LEU A 310 -18.02 -12.16 -5.50
N PHE A 311 -19.14 -11.69 -6.09
CA PHE A 311 -19.79 -12.36 -7.23
C PHE A 311 -19.16 -12.03 -8.57
N VAL A 312 -18.27 -11.04 -8.63
CA VAL A 312 -17.66 -10.55 -9.86
C VAL A 312 -16.28 -11.15 -9.98
N ARG A 313 -15.85 -11.55 -11.17
CA ARG A 313 -14.49 -12.10 -11.41
C ARG A 313 -13.41 -11.04 -11.17
N ASP A 314 -12.25 -11.46 -10.67
CA ASP A 314 -11.11 -10.55 -10.40
C ASP A 314 -10.66 -9.79 -11.65
N GLU A 315 -10.65 -10.45 -12.81
CA GLU A 315 -10.36 -9.85 -14.12
C GLU A 315 -11.27 -8.65 -14.41
N LEU A 316 -12.59 -8.80 -14.19
CA LEU A 316 -13.56 -7.73 -14.44
C LEU A 316 -13.42 -6.58 -13.45
N ILE A 317 -13.12 -6.88 -12.18
CA ILE A 317 -12.85 -5.86 -11.15
C ILE A 317 -11.61 -5.05 -11.55
N GLY A 318 -10.52 -5.73 -11.91
CA GLY A 318 -9.27 -5.10 -12.35
C GLY A 318 -9.46 -4.23 -13.59
N ASN A 319 -10.13 -4.74 -14.62
CA ASN A 319 -10.37 -4.01 -15.87
C ASN A 319 -11.26 -2.79 -15.64
N SER A 320 -12.30 -2.90 -14.81
CA SER A 320 -13.15 -1.77 -14.44
C SER A 320 -12.38 -0.71 -13.66
N LEU A 321 -11.54 -1.10 -12.70
CA LEU A 321 -10.67 -0.17 -11.97
C LEU A 321 -9.71 0.57 -12.90
N ASP A 322 -9.03 -0.13 -13.81
CA ASP A 322 -8.14 0.50 -14.79
C ASP A 322 -8.87 1.56 -15.62
N ARG A 323 -10.07 1.22 -16.11
CA ARG A 323 -10.90 2.12 -16.92
C ARG A 323 -11.35 3.34 -16.12
N LEU A 324 -11.72 3.13 -14.86
CA LEU A 324 -12.19 4.19 -13.97
C LEU A 324 -11.07 5.16 -13.58
N VAL A 325 -9.88 4.65 -13.27
CA VAL A 325 -8.69 5.47 -13.02
C VAL A 325 -8.32 6.27 -14.26
N ARG A 326 -8.21 5.61 -15.42
CA ARG A 326 -7.85 6.27 -16.69
C ARG A 326 -8.86 7.34 -17.10
N SER A 327 -10.15 7.10 -16.89
CA SER A 327 -11.21 8.09 -17.16
C SER A 327 -11.28 9.22 -16.13
N GLY A 328 -10.47 9.18 -15.06
CA GLY A 328 -10.48 10.16 -13.98
C GLY A 328 -11.69 10.07 -13.05
N ARG A 329 -12.57 9.07 -13.22
CA ARG A 329 -13.73 8.83 -12.34
C ARG A 329 -13.31 8.33 -10.95
N ILE A 330 -12.17 7.65 -10.87
CA ILE A 330 -11.44 7.40 -9.62
C ILE A 330 -10.12 8.17 -9.71
N GLY A 331 -10.00 9.24 -8.92
CA GLY A 331 -8.84 10.14 -8.96
C GLY A 331 -7.66 9.62 -8.14
N VAL A 332 -6.65 9.04 -8.78
CA VAL A 332 -5.38 8.65 -8.15
C VAL A 332 -4.28 9.65 -8.57
N PRO A 333 -3.77 10.50 -7.66
CA PRO A 333 -2.71 11.45 -7.99
C PRO A 333 -1.45 10.77 -8.52
N SER A 334 -0.72 11.46 -9.41
CA SER A 334 0.50 10.93 -10.03
C SER A 334 1.57 10.61 -8.97
N GLY A 335 1.99 9.35 -8.93
CA GLY A 335 2.92 8.80 -7.93
C GLY A 335 2.27 8.30 -6.62
N GLU A 336 0.97 8.54 -6.38
CA GLU A 336 0.26 7.87 -5.28
C GLU A 336 0.14 6.37 -5.59
N ILE A 337 0.53 5.53 -4.63
CA ILE A 337 0.31 4.09 -4.69
C ILE A 337 -0.55 3.72 -3.48
N ARG A 338 -1.83 3.45 -3.73
CA ARG A 338 -2.76 3.01 -2.70
C ARG A 338 -2.55 1.52 -2.42
N ARG A 339 -2.49 1.19 -1.14
CA ARG A 339 -2.28 -0.16 -0.61
C ARG A 339 -3.32 -0.43 0.49
N PRO A 340 -3.74 -1.70 0.69
CA PRO A 340 -4.55 -2.03 1.86
C PRO A 340 -3.79 -1.67 3.15
N VAL A 341 -4.48 -1.02 4.09
CA VAL A 341 -3.88 -0.50 5.32
C VAL A 341 -4.10 -1.48 6.48
N ILE A 342 -5.36 -1.82 6.78
CA ILE A 342 -5.74 -2.75 7.84
C ILE A 342 -5.61 -4.19 7.34
N ALA A 343 -6.16 -4.47 6.15
CA ALA A 343 -5.99 -5.75 5.45
C ALA A 343 -4.60 -5.88 4.77
N GLY A 344 -3.66 -4.98 5.08
CA GLY A 344 -2.32 -4.92 4.50
C GLY A 344 -1.45 -6.16 4.73
N GLY A 345 -1.81 -7.03 5.67
CA GLY A 345 -1.16 -8.34 5.87
C GLY A 345 -1.64 -9.44 4.92
N MET A 346 -2.78 -9.25 4.25
CA MET A 346 -3.34 -10.24 3.33
C MET A 346 -2.50 -10.29 2.06
N ARG A 347 -1.87 -11.45 1.83
CA ARG A 347 -1.04 -11.76 0.67
C ARG A 347 -1.52 -13.08 0.09
N SER A 348 -1.35 -13.25 -1.21
CA SER A 348 -1.83 -14.45 -1.90
C SER A 348 -0.71 -15.17 -2.64
N GLY A 349 -0.78 -16.50 -2.61
CA GLY A 349 0.07 -17.39 -3.38
C GLY A 349 1.53 -17.48 -2.93
N ALA A 350 2.29 -18.31 -3.63
CA ALA A 350 3.69 -18.60 -3.37
C ALA A 350 4.59 -17.35 -3.48
N PHE A 351 4.22 -16.42 -4.37
CA PHE A 351 4.93 -15.15 -4.58
C PHE A 351 4.50 -14.04 -3.61
N ARG A 352 3.66 -14.35 -2.62
CA ARG A 352 3.13 -13.39 -1.62
C ARG A 352 2.64 -12.09 -2.28
N LEU A 353 1.78 -12.23 -3.27
CA LEU A 353 1.27 -11.10 -4.03
C LEU A 353 0.46 -10.15 -3.16
N ARG A 354 0.56 -8.86 -3.46
CA ARG A 354 -0.34 -7.79 -3.00
C ARG A 354 -0.92 -7.05 -4.18
N ALA A 355 -2.17 -6.65 -4.09
CA ALA A 355 -2.75 -5.73 -5.06
C ALA A 355 -2.41 -4.28 -4.65
N GLU A 356 -2.10 -3.44 -5.64
CA GLU A 356 -1.84 -2.01 -5.48
C GLU A 356 -2.61 -1.23 -6.55
N LEU A 357 -3.07 -0.02 -6.22
CA LEU A 357 -3.73 0.89 -7.17
C LEU A 357 -2.86 2.14 -7.36
N GLY A 358 -2.56 2.49 -8.60
CA GLY A 358 -1.79 3.68 -8.97
C GLY A 358 -2.42 4.41 -10.16
N GLU A 359 -1.74 5.45 -10.67
CA GLU A 359 -2.22 6.23 -11.82
C GLU A 359 -2.41 5.40 -13.10
N HIS A 360 -1.76 4.25 -13.20
CA HIS A 360 -1.86 3.30 -14.33
C HIS A 360 -2.85 2.14 -14.05
N GLY A 361 -3.70 2.27 -13.03
CA GLY A 361 -4.68 1.25 -12.64
C GLY A 361 -4.13 0.24 -11.63
N VAL A 362 -4.65 -0.98 -11.65
CA VAL A 362 -4.31 -2.01 -10.66
C VAL A 362 -3.06 -2.80 -11.08
N ARG A 363 -2.20 -3.16 -10.14
CA ARG A 363 -1.16 -4.18 -10.34
C ARG A 363 -1.12 -5.17 -9.19
N PHE A 364 -0.42 -6.29 -9.44
CA PHE A 364 -0.08 -7.27 -8.41
C PHE A 364 1.43 -7.27 -8.18
N ALA A 365 1.88 -6.72 -7.06
CA ALA A 365 3.30 -6.64 -6.71
C ALA A 365 3.72 -7.80 -5.80
N SER A 366 4.98 -8.24 -5.92
CA SER A 366 5.63 -9.21 -5.02
C SER A 366 6.83 -8.55 -4.34
N ASP A 367 7.21 -9.07 -3.18
CA ASP A 367 8.47 -8.72 -2.51
C ASP A 367 9.66 -9.58 -3.00
N ASP A 368 9.40 -10.58 -3.85
CA ASP A 368 10.44 -11.46 -4.39
C ASP A 368 11.33 -10.68 -5.38
N PRO A 369 12.66 -10.65 -5.15
CA PRO A 369 13.59 -9.94 -6.03
C PRO A 369 13.52 -10.46 -7.46
N GLY A 370 13.40 -9.54 -8.43
CA GLY A 370 13.39 -9.89 -9.86
C GLY A 370 12.06 -10.48 -10.37
N PHE A 371 11.02 -10.56 -9.55
CA PHE A 371 9.73 -11.10 -9.96
C PHE A 371 9.13 -10.41 -11.20
N ALA A 372 9.21 -9.08 -11.27
CA ALA A 372 8.76 -8.32 -12.44
C ALA A 372 9.54 -8.66 -13.73
N LEU A 373 10.84 -9.00 -13.61
CA LEU A 373 11.65 -9.46 -14.75
C LEU A 373 11.22 -10.85 -15.23
N LEU A 374 10.83 -11.75 -14.32
CA LEU A 374 10.28 -13.06 -14.68
C LEU A 374 8.96 -12.94 -15.46
N ARG A 375 8.09 -12.02 -15.05
CA ARG A 375 6.88 -11.70 -15.80
C ARG A 375 7.17 -11.08 -17.16
N LEU A 376 8.16 -10.18 -17.24
CA LEU A 376 8.60 -9.61 -18.51
C LEU A 376 9.11 -10.70 -19.47
N ARG A 377 9.89 -11.67 -18.97
CA ARG A 377 10.33 -12.84 -19.74
C ARG A 377 9.15 -13.63 -20.28
N ARG A 378 8.15 -13.93 -19.43
CA ARG A 378 6.94 -14.63 -19.85
C ARG A 378 6.14 -13.88 -20.92
N VAL A 379 6.05 -12.55 -20.83
CA VAL A 379 5.42 -11.74 -21.90
C VAL A 379 6.16 -11.94 -23.22
N LEU A 380 7.49 -11.83 -23.22
CA LEU A 380 8.26 -11.96 -24.46
C LEU A 380 8.19 -13.38 -25.06
N ASP A 381 8.17 -14.42 -24.24
CA ASP A 381 7.96 -15.80 -24.68
C ASP A 381 6.61 -15.97 -25.41
N ARG A 382 5.62 -15.13 -25.10
CA ARG A 382 4.33 -15.07 -25.83
C ARG A 382 4.36 -14.20 -27.08
N LEU A 383 5.29 -13.25 -27.21
CA LEU A 383 5.37 -12.35 -28.38
C LEU A 383 5.99 -13.03 -29.61
N TYR A 384 6.89 -13.99 -29.39
CA TYR A 384 7.63 -14.67 -30.45
C TYR A 384 7.52 -16.18 -30.29
N VAL A 385 6.67 -16.81 -31.11
CA VAL A 385 6.47 -18.25 -31.07
C VAL A 385 7.61 -18.94 -31.82
N ARG A 386 8.40 -19.75 -31.10
CA ARG A 386 9.63 -20.38 -31.63
C ARG A 386 9.43 -21.32 -32.81
N GLU A 387 8.22 -21.83 -32.98
CA GLU A 387 7.86 -22.73 -34.07
C GLU A 387 7.62 -22.00 -35.40
N ALA A 388 7.35 -20.69 -35.36
CA ALA A 388 7.10 -19.88 -36.55
C ALA A 388 8.40 -19.27 -37.08
N ALA A 389 8.88 -19.73 -38.23
CA ALA A 389 10.13 -19.25 -38.84
C ALA A 389 10.19 -17.71 -38.99
N THR A 390 9.05 -17.07 -39.30
CA THR A 390 8.93 -15.61 -39.40
C THR A 390 9.16 -14.88 -38.08
N ASP A 391 8.76 -15.49 -36.95
CA ASP A 391 8.95 -14.89 -35.62
C ASP A 391 10.41 -15.03 -35.18
N VAL A 392 11.07 -16.13 -35.55
CA VAL A 392 12.49 -16.35 -35.27
C VAL A 392 13.35 -15.36 -36.06
N GLU A 393 13.10 -15.20 -37.35
CA GLU A 393 13.83 -14.24 -38.20
C GLU A 393 13.67 -12.79 -37.69
N GLU A 394 12.45 -12.38 -37.34
CA GLU A 394 12.21 -11.05 -36.77
C GLU A 394 12.91 -10.87 -35.42
N LEU A 395 12.84 -11.88 -34.54
CA LEU A 395 13.54 -11.84 -33.25
C LEU A 395 15.06 -11.73 -33.43
N GLU A 396 15.65 -12.50 -34.34
CA GLU A 396 17.08 -12.40 -34.68
C GLU A 396 17.45 -11.01 -35.17
N TRP A 397 16.63 -10.43 -36.06
CA TRP A 397 16.82 -9.06 -36.52
C TRP A 397 16.71 -8.04 -35.38
N GLN A 398 15.76 -8.23 -34.46
CA GLN A 398 15.61 -7.40 -33.27
C GLN A 398 16.74 -7.60 -32.28
N LEU A 399 17.45 -8.72 -32.27
CA LEU A 399 18.59 -8.96 -31.38
C LEU A 399 19.95 -8.69 -32.06
N ARG A 400 19.95 -8.13 -33.27
CA ARG A 400 21.18 -7.77 -33.99
C ARG A 400 22.09 -6.91 -33.12
N GLY A 401 23.38 -7.26 -33.10
CA GLY A 401 24.40 -6.61 -32.29
C GLY A 401 24.77 -7.34 -31.00
N ILE A 402 24.13 -8.47 -30.69
CA ILE A 402 24.55 -9.38 -29.61
C ILE A 402 25.35 -10.53 -30.23
N ASP A 403 26.65 -10.58 -29.92
CA ASP A 403 27.61 -11.52 -30.51
C ASP A 403 27.58 -12.87 -29.77
N VAL A 404 26.50 -13.62 -30.02
CA VAL A 404 26.23 -14.96 -29.48
C VAL A 404 25.58 -15.78 -30.58
N GLU A 405 25.86 -17.08 -30.72
CA GLU A 405 25.30 -17.87 -31.84
C GLU A 405 23.84 -18.27 -31.60
N ASP A 406 23.51 -18.67 -30.37
CA ASP A 406 22.18 -19.14 -30.00
C ASP A 406 21.21 -17.98 -29.72
N VAL A 407 19.99 -18.07 -30.27
CA VAL A 407 18.98 -17.01 -30.16
C VAL A 407 18.43 -16.87 -28.74
N ASP A 408 18.34 -17.97 -27.99
CA ASP A 408 17.89 -17.94 -26.59
C ASP A 408 18.95 -17.33 -25.69
N GLU A 409 20.22 -17.67 -25.93
CA GLU A 409 21.34 -17.06 -25.24
C GLU A 409 21.49 -15.56 -25.59
N ARG A 410 21.22 -15.16 -26.84
CA ARG A 410 21.12 -13.73 -27.23
C ARG A 410 20.02 -13.02 -26.45
N LEU A 411 18.85 -13.63 -26.34
CA LEU A 411 17.70 -13.06 -25.63
C LEU A 411 18.00 -12.93 -24.13
N ASP A 412 18.60 -13.94 -23.51
CA ASP A 412 19.05 -13.89 -22.12
C ASP A 412 20.10 -12.79 -21.90
N HIS A 413 21.07 -12.64 -22.81
CA HIS A 413 22.03 -11.55 -22.76
C HIS A 413 21.39 -10.16 -22.93
N PHE A 414 20.37 -10.06 -23.78
CA PHE A 414 19.61 -8.83 -23.96
C PHE A 414 18.92 -8.41 -22.66
N PHE A 415 18.28 -9.36 -21.96
CA PHE A 415 17.63 -9.11 -20.68
C PHE A 415 18.58 -8.70 -19.56
N GLN A 416 19.75 -9.32 -19.48
CA GLN A 416 20.71 -9.03 -18.42
C GLN A 416 21.32 -7.62 -18.55
N ARG A 417 21.33 -7.04 -19.75
CA ARG A 417 22.03 -5.78 -20.05
C ARG A 417 21.11 -4.60 -20.36
N SER A 418 19.86 -4.85 -20.74
CA SER A 418 18.94 -3.80 -21.19
C SER A 418 18.00 -3.34 -20.09
N GLU A 419 17.65 -2.06 -20.10
CA GLU A 419 16.60 -1.54 -19.20
C GLU A 419 15.23 -2.10 -19.59
N PRO A 420 14.39 -2.52 -18.62
CA PRO A 420 13.07 -3.11 -18.91
C PRO A 420 12.18 -2.26 -19.81
N ARG A 421 12.27 -0.94 -19.67
CA ARG A 421 11.52 0.01 -20.50
C ARG A 421 11.92 -0.12 -21.98
N SER A 422 13.22 -0.07 -22.27
CA SER A 422 13.74 -0.19 -23.64
C SER A 422 13.45 -1.56 -24.24
N VAL A 423 13.42 -2.62 -23.42
CA VAL A 423 12.99 -3.96 -23.85
C VAL A 423 11.55 -3.94 -24.34
N LEU A 424 10.63 -3.35 -23.56
CA LEU A 424 9.22 -3.25 -23.93
C LEU A 424 9.04 -2.36 -25.16
N GLU A 425 9.68 -1.19 -25.21
CA GLU A 425 9.61 -0.28 -26.37
C GLU A 425 10.05 -0.99 -27.66
N ARG A 426 11.18 -1.72 -27.61
CA ARG A 426 11.72 -2.42 -28.79
C ARG A 426 10.87 -3.62 -29.20
N MET A 427 10.40 -4.42 -28.25
CA MET A 427 9.77 -5.71 -28.56
C MET A 427 8.25 -5.63 -28.72
N VAL A 428 7.58 -4.81 -27.91
CA VAL A 428 6.11 -4.67 -27.93
C VAL A 428 5.66 -3.78 -29.08
N LEU A 429 6.34 -2.64 -29.30
CA LEU A 429 5.96 -1.69 -30.34
C LEU A 429 6.45 -2.08 -31.74
N ALA A 430 7.19 -3.18 -31.88
CA ALA A 430 7.64 -3.69 -33.17
C ALA A 430 6.48 -3.99 -34.13
N ARG A 431 5.37 -4.52 -33.62
CA ARG A 431 4.19 -4.87 -34.41
C ARG A 431 2.91 -4.85 -33.59
N LYS A 432 1.78 -4.54 -34.24
CA LYS A 432 0.45 -4.50 -33.60
C LYS A 432 0.07 -5.81 -32.90
N THR A 433 0.46 -6.96 -33.45
CA THR A 433 0.20 -8.27 -32.84
C THR A 433 0.94 -8.45 -31.52
N ASN A 434 2.18 -7.96 -31.41
CA ASN A 434 2.94 -8.00 -30.16
C ASN A 434 2.31 -7.10 -29.10
N MET A 435 1.87 -5.91 -29.50
CA MET A 435 1.15 -4.99 -28.63
C MET A 435 -0.11 -5.65 -28.05
N ILE A 436 -0.94 -6.29 -28.89
CA ILE A 436 -2.16 -6.99 -28.44
C ILE A 436 -1.81 -8.13 -27.49
N ALA A 437 -0.85 -8.98 -27.86
CA ALA A 437 -0.44 -10.12 -27.03
C ALA A 437 0.12 -9.69 -25.67
N ALA A 438 0.92 -8.61 -25.63
CA ALA A 438 1.42 -8.05 -24.38
C ALA A 438 0.30 -7.49 -23.50
N CYS A 439 -0.68 -6.79 -24.10
CA CYS A 439 -1.84 -6.25 -23.39
C CYS A 439 -2.71 -7.37 -22.81
N GLU A 440 -3.04 -8.39 -23.61
CA GLU A 440 -3.79 -9.56 -23.15
C GLU A 440 -3.08 -10.28 -22.00
N GLU A 441 -1.75 -10.44 -22.11
CA GLU A 441 -0.98 -11.13 -21.09
C GLU A 441 -0.97 -10.43 -19.74
N VAL A 442 -1.08 -9.11 -19.70
CA VAL A 442 -1.15 -8.34 -18.45
C VAL A 442 -2.58 -7.94 -18.04
N GLY A 443 -3.59 -8.38 -18.80
CA GLY A 443 -5.00 -8.05 -18.55
C GLY A 443 -5.36 -6.59 -18.85
N LEU A 444 -4.86 -6.01 -19.93
CA LEU A 444 -5.14 -4.64 -20.36
C LEU A 444 -6.08 -4.63 -21.59
N GLU A 445 -7.38 -4.41 -21.41
CA GLU A 445 -8.38 -4.47 -22.50
C GLU A 445 -8.22 -3.36 -23.56
N ASP A 446 -7.95 -2.13 -23.13
CA ASP A 446 -8.00 -0.94 -23.99
C ASP A 446 -6.59 -0.39 -24.33
N GLY A 447 -5.57 -1.25 -24.33
CA GLY A 447 -4.17 -0.84 -24.53
C GLY A 447 -3.91 -0.16 -25.88
N GLY A 448 -4.61 -0.56 -26.93
CA GLY A 448 -4.43 0.01 -28.28
C GLY A 448 -4.94 1.44 -28.48
N VAL A 449 -5.60 2.03 -27.49
CA VAL A 449 -6.06 3.44 -27.50
C VAL A 449 -5.01 4.36 -26.88
N LEU A 450 -4.06 3.80 -26.12
CA LEU A 450 -3.06 4.56 -25.38
C LEU A 450 -1.94 5.06 -26.31
N PRO A 451 -1.40 6.27 -26.08
CA PRO A 451 -0.12 6.68 -26.66
C PRO A 451 0.99 5.72 -26.23
N ASP A 452 1.99 5.50 -27.09
CA ASP A 452 3.08 4.54 -26.84
C ASP A 452 3.76 4.71 -25.47
N ASP A 453 4.06 5.95 -25.06
CA ASP A 453 4.69 6.24 -23.76
C ASP A 453 3.82 5.81 -22.56
N GLU A 454 2.51 6.06 -22.64
CA GLU A 454 1.54 5.71 -21.61
C GLU A 454 1.28 4.20 -21.60
N LEU A 455 1.24 3.57 -22.78
CA LEU A 455 1.13 2.13 -22.93
C LEU A 455 2.31 1.43 -22.26
N ILE A 456 3.54 1.82 -22.60
CA ILE A 456 4.76 1.22 -22.03
C ILE A 456 4.80 1.41 -20.51
N SER A 457 4.49 2.60 -20.03
CA SER A 457 4.41 2.88 -18.59
C SER A 457 3.36 2.01 -17.90
N THR A 458 2.20 1.81 -18.53
CA THR A 458 1.13 0.94 -18.01
C THR A 458 1.56 -0.54 -18.01
N LEU A 459 2.22 -1.02 -19.07
CA LEU A 459 2.77 -2.38 -19.13
C LEU A 459 3.82 -2.61 -18.04
N MET A 460 4.76 -1.67 -17.86
CA MET A 460 5.74 -1.72 -16.77
C MET A 460 5.06 -1.80 -15.40
N TRP A 461 4.04 -0.97 -15.17
CA TRP A 461 3.26 -0.96 -13.94
C TRP A 461 2.60 -2.32 -13.69
N LYS A 462 1.90 -2.87 -14.68
CA LYS A 462 1.18 -4.15 -14.60
C LYS A 462 2.11 -5.33 -14.36
N LEU A 463 3.31 -5.32 -14.94
CA LEU A 463 4.34 -6.32 -14.71
C LEU A 463 4.89 -6.30 -13.27
N GLY A 464 4.76 -5.17 -12.56
CA GLY A 464 5.21 -4.98 -11.19
C GLY A 464 6.44 -4.09 -11.04
N PHE A 465 6.89 -3.42 -12.11
CA PHE A 465 7.97 -2.44 -12.00
C PHE A 465 7.47 -1.15 -11.35
N SER A 466 8.33 -0.50 -10.57
CA SER A 466 8.07 0.86 -10.08
C SER A 466 8.16 1.84 -11.24
N VAL A 467 7.02 2.39 -11.64
CA VAL A 467 6.94 3.47 -12.61
C VAL A 467 6.92 4.77 -11.82
N THR A 468 8.09 5.36 -11.65
CA THR A 468 8.19 6.68 -11.03
C THR A 468 7.96 7.73 -12.09
N SER A 469 6.97 8.61 -11.88
CA SER A 469 6.88 9.84 -12.67
C SER A 469 8.04 10.74 -12.26
N ASN A 470 9.15 10.63 -12.97
CA ASN A 470 10.36 11.43 -12.76
C ASN A 470 10.16 12.85 -13.31
N LYS A 471 9.06 13.49 -12.90
CA LYS A 471 8.73 14.85 -13.30
C LYS A 471 9.61 15.78 -12.49
N ASP A 472 10.73 16.20 -13.09
CA ASP A 472 11.54 17.30 -12.56
C ASP A 472 10.63 18.53 -12.40
N PRO A 473 10.36 19.01 -11.16
CA PRO A 473 9.47 20.15 -10.96
C PRO A 473 10.03 21.43 -11.61
N HIS A 474 11.32 21.47 -11.92
CA HIS A 474 11.99 22.63 -12.50
C HIS A 474 12.27 22.48 -14.00
N VAL A 475 11.79 21.42 -14.67
CA VAL A 475 12.05 21.19 -16.11
C VAL A 475 11.66 22.37 -16.98
N GLU A 476 10.49 22.97 -16.72
CA GLU A 476 9.98 24.09 -17.49
C GLU A 476 10.81 25.35 -17.24
N PHE A 477 11.26 25.56 -15.99
CA PHE A 477 12.16 26.67 -15.68
C PHE A 477 13.46 26.55 -16.46
N TRP A 478 14.09 25.38 -16.46
CA TRP A 478 15.35 25.15 -17.18
C TRP A 478 15.19 25.26 -18.68
N SER A 479 14.11 24.71 -19.25
CA SER A 479 13.79 24.88 -20.67
C SER A 479 13.64 26.36 -21.05
N ARG A 480 12.96 27.15 -20.22
CA ARG A 480 12.82 28.60 -20.41
C ARG A 480 14.13 29.34 -20.20
N HIS A 481 14.94 28.92 -19.24
CA HIS A 481 16.26 29.46 -18.97
C HIS A 481 17.16 29.34 -20.19
N GLU A 482 17.31 28.14 -20.74
CA GLU A 482 18.12 27.88 -21.94
C GLU A 482 17.62 28.67 -23.15
N ARG A 483 16.30 28.72 -23.34
CA ARG A 483 15.71 29.52 -24.43
C ARG A 483 16.02 31.00 -24.27
N LEU A 484 15.87 31.55 -23.07
CA LEU A 484 16.12 32.97 -22.81
C LEU A 484 17.62 33.30 -22.88
N TRP A 485 18.47 32.39 -22.39
CA TRP A 485 19.92 32.47 -22.50
C TRP A 485 20.38 32.50 -23.96
N ALA A 486 19.89 31.59 -24.80
CA ALA A 486 20.20 31.57 -26.24
C ALA A 486 19.76 32.86 -26.95
N LEU A 487 18.60 33.43 -26.57
CA LEU A 487 18.15 34.71 -27.09
C LEU A 487 19.03 35.87 -26.61
N ALA A 488 19.47 35.85 -25.36
CA ALA A 488 20.39 36.84 -24.78
C ALA A 488 21.81 36.79 -25.38
N GLN A 489 22.18 35.68 -26.03
CA GLN A 489 23.44 35.57 -26.77
C GLN A 489 23.30 35.93 -28.27
N SER A 490 22.07 36.05 -28.78
CA SER A 490 21.81 36.38 -30.19
C SER A 490 21.87 37.89 -30.44
N SER A 491 22.37 38.36 -31.58
CA SER A 491 22.63 39.80 -31.83
C SER A 491 21.37 40.69 -31.96
N GLU A 492 20.16 40.19 -31.73
CA GLU A 492 18.87 40.89 -31.94
C GLU A 492 18.15 41.32 -30.63
N ILE A 493 18.88 41.50 -29.53
CA ILE A 493 18.28 41.72 -28.19
C ILE A 493 17.59 43.08 -28.04
N GLY A 494 17.92 44.06 -28.89
CA GLY A 494 17.56 45.47 -28.67
C GLY A 494 16.07 45.82 -28.65
N ALA A 495 15.18 44.99 -29.22
CA ALA A 495 13.71 45.18 -29.20
C ALA A 495 12.92 43.96 -29.74
N SER A 496 13.48 42.74 -29.67
CA SER A 496 12.79 41.55 -30.17
C SER A 496 11.57 41.23 -29.29
N GLU A 497 10.34 41.37 -29.81
CA GLU A 497 9.10 40.94 -29.13
C GLU A 497 9.23 39.51 -28.57
N ARG A 498 9.95 38.64 -29.29
CA ARG A 498 10.21 37.25 -28.89
C ARG A 498 11.01 37.13 -27.58
N PHE A 499 11.91 38.08 -27.28
CA PHE A 499 12.66 38.11 -26.03
C PHE A 499 11.73 38.49 -24.87
N LEU A 500 10.93 39.55 -25.04
CA LEU A 500 9.97 40.01 -24.03
C LEU A 500 8.91 38.94 -23.73
N ASP A 501 8.38 38.30 -24.76
CA ASP A 501 7.42 37.19 -24.65
C ASP A 501 8.01 35.98 -23.90
N SER A 502 9.33 35.78 -23.96
CA SER A 502 10.02 34.68 -23.27
C SER A 502 10.43 35.04 -21.83
N ALA A 503 10.72 36.32 -21.55
CA ALA A 503 11.25 36.78 -20.26
C ALA A 503 10.20 36.78 -19.14
N SER A 504 8.97 37.24 -19.40
CA SER A 504 7.95 37.33 -18.34
C SER A 504 7.56 35.95 -17.75
N PRO A 505 7.28 34.91 -18.56
CA PRO A 505 7.04 33.57 -18.03
C PRO A 505 8.24 32.96 -17.30
N TYR A 506 9.48 33.28 -17.73
CA TYR A 506 10.69 32.83 -17.07
C TYR A 506 10.81 33.39 -15.64
N PHE A 507 10.66 34.71 -15.46
CA PHE A 507 10.74 35.33 -14.13
C PHE A 507 9.59 34.89 -13.22
N SER A 508 8.39 34.67 -13.76
CA SER A 508 7.28 34.10 -12.98
C SER A 508 7.60 32.68 -12.48
N ARG A 509 8.27 31.86 -13.30
CA ARG A 509 8.75 30.53 -12.87
C ARG A 509 9.86 30.63 -11.83
N LEU A 510 10.78 31.59 -11.96
CA LEU A 510 11.80 31.86 -10.94
C LEU A 510 11.17 32.25 -9.60
N GLU A 511 10.22 33.20 -9.59
CA GLU A 511 9.48 33.61 -8.40
C GLU A 511 8.81 32.40 -7.73
N GLY A 512 8.17 31.53 -8.53
CA GLY A 512 7.58 30.28 -8.04
C GLY A 512 8.59 29.34 -7.38
N ILE A 513 9.76 29.12 -7.99
CA ILE A 513 10.83 28.28 -7.41
C ILE A 513 11.35 28.87 -6.11
N LEU A 514 11.60 30.18 -6.06
CA LEU A 514 12.13 30.83 -4.86
C LEU A 514 11.11 30.78 -3.71
N LEU A 515 9.83 31.00 -3.99
CA LEU A 515 8.75 30.92 -3.01
C LEU A 515 8.57 29.48 -2.48
N ASP A 516 8.56 28.49 -3.36
CA ASP A 516 8.48 27.07 -3.00
C ASP A 516 9.69 26.63 -2.15
N ALA A 517 10.89 27.07 -2.54
CA ALA A 517 12.12 26.79 -1.82
C ALA A 517 12.11 27.38 -0.41
N LEU A 518 11.65 28.63 -0.25
CA LEU A 518 11.51 29.25 1.06
C LEU A 518 10.48 28.51 1.94
N ALA A 519 9.31 28.21 1.39
CA ALA A 519 8.26 27.49 2.11
C ALA A 519 8.75 26.13 2.61
N PHE A 520 9.30 25.32 1.70
CA PHE A 520 9.82 23.99 2.01
C PHE A 520 10.97 24.05 3.02
N THR A 521 11.92 24.98 2.84
CA THR A 521 13.10 25.08 3.71
C THR A 521 12.74 25.58 5.11
N ALA A 522 11.82 26.55 5.22
CA ALA A 522 11.31 27.02 6.51
C ALA A 522 10.59 25.89 7.25
N TRP A 523 9.67 25.21 6.59
CA TRP A 523 8.96 24.05 7.15
C TRP A 523 9.92 22.92 7.57
N ALA A 524 10.87 22.55 6.71
CA ALA A 524 11.79 21.45 6.97
C ALA A 524 12.64 21.68 8.22
N PHE A 525 13.03 22.93 8.51
CA PHE A 525 13.94 23.26 9.58
C PHE A 525 13.30 23.76 10.87
N LEU A 526 12.08 24.32 10.80
CA LEU A 526 11.41 24.95 11.94
C LEU A 526 10.21 24.17 12.47
N THR A 527 9.69 23.19 11.72
CA THR A 527 8.56 22.35 12.14
C THR A 527 9.03 21.11 12.90
N ASP A 528 8.30 20.74 13.96
CA ASP A 528 8.53 19.47 14.66
C ASP A 528 7.95 18.29 13.88
N HIS A 529 8.82 17.59 13.14
CA HIS A 529 8.42 16.43 12.33
C HIS A 529 8.19 15.14 13.10
N THR A 530 8.61 15.06 14.37
CA THR A 530 8.53 13.81 15.13
C THR A 530 7.16 13.60 15.76
N THR A 531 6.51 14.68 16.14
CA THR A 531 5.18 14.71 16.77
C THR A 531 4.08 15.16 15.81
N ALA A 532 4.45 15.54 14.58
CA ALA A 532 3.51 15.86 13.52
C ALA A 532 2.52 14.70 13.29
N HIS A 533 1.29 15.03 12.90
CA HIS A 533 0.25 14.04 12.60
C HIS A 533 0.69 13.06 11.50
N PHE A 534 1.48 13.54 10.54
CA PHE A 534 2.16 12.72 9.53
C PHE A 534 3.69 12.92 9.62
N PRO A 535 4.40 12.13 10.45
CA PRO A 535 5.82 12.32 10.69
C PRO A 535 6.68 12.18 9.43
N PHE A 536 7.53 13.17 9.18
CA PHE A 536 8.47 13.20 8.05
C PHE A 536 7.83 12.99 6.68
N THR A 537 6.60 13.48 6.49
CA THR A 537 5.96 13.54 5.17
C THR A 537 5.70 14.99 4.81
N TYR A 538 5.72 15.30 3.51
CA TYR A 538 5.46 16.65 3.00
C TYR A 538 4.31 16.61 1.99
N ASP A 539 3.26 17.38 2.27
CA ASP A 539 2.18 17.68 1.36
C ASP A 539 2.44 18.99 0.59
N ASP A 540 2.23 18.95 -0.72
CA ASP A 540 2.55 20.07 -1.61
C ASP A 540 1.64 21.30 -1.40
N GLU A 541 0.54 21.16 -0.64
CA GLU A 541 -0.43 22.22 -0.35
C GLU A 541 -0.43 22.59 1.14
N GLU A 542 -0.79 21.68 2.05
CA GLU A 542 -0.93 21.97 3.48
C GLU A 542 0.40 22.39 4.12
N ASP A 543 1.44 21.58 3.93
CA ASP A 543 2.77 21.82 4.52
C ASP A 543 3.47 23.00 3.85
N ARG A 544 3.15 23.27 2.57
CA ARG A 544 3.56 24.49 1.87
C ARG A 544 2.96 25.73 2.52
N ILE A 545 1.65 25.73 2.80
CA ILE A 545 0.98 26.86 3.48
C ILE A 545 1.59 27.08 4.87
N ALA A 546 1.84 26.01 5.63
CA ALA A 546 2.50 26.10 6.93
C ALA A 546 3.92 26.71 6.82
N GLY A 547 4.70 26.30 5.82
CA GLY A 547 6.01 26.88 5.53
C GLY A 547 5.96 28.38 5.17
N LEU A 548 4.95 28.80 4.41
CA LEU A 548 4.72 30.21 4.08
C LEU A 548 4.31 31.03 5.30
N ALA A 549 3.49 30.47 6.19
CA ALA A 549 3.13 31.12 7.46
C ALA A 549 4.37 31.35 8.34
N LEU A 550 5.27 30.37 8.43
CA LEU A 550 6.57 30.53 9.11
C LEU A 550 7.40 31.66 8.50
N MET A 551 7.44 31.75 7.17
CA MET A 551 8.13 32.86 6.48
C MET A 551 7.49 34.22 6.76
N GLN A 552 6.16 34.27 6.90
CA GLN A 552 5.43 35.49 7.27
C GLN A 552 5.82 35.97 8.68
N GLU A 553 6.02 35.06 9.63
CA GLU A 553 6.50 35.38 10.98
C GLU A 553 7.95 35.87 11.00
N ILE A 554 8.78 35.40 10.06
CA ILE A 554 10.20 35.76 9.94
C ILE A 554 10.40 37.11 9.24
N ALA A 555 9.39 37.58 8.49
CA ALA A 555 9.52 38.71 7.58
C ALA A 555 10.11 39.97 8.25
N PRO A 556 11.13 40.61 7.65
CA PRO A 556 11.74 41.81 8.21
C PRO A 556 10.76 43.00 8.11
N SER A 557 10.52 43.71 9.21
CA SER A 557 9.90 45.04 9.21
C SER A 557 11.00 46.09 9.47
N PRO A 558 11.04 47.28 8.81
CA PRO A 558 9.97 47.93 8.05
C PRO A 558 10.36 48.49 6.66
N ALA A 559 9.50 48.27 5.65
CA ALA A 559 9.12 49.18 4.54
C ALA A 559 8.31 48.38 3.50
N GLY A 560 7.00 48.25 3.74
CA GLY A 560 6.09 47.47 2.87
C GLY A 560 6.09 45.98 3.25
N SER A 561 5.06 45.56 3.99
CA SER A 561 4.85 44.19 4.47
C SER A 561 5.00 43.17 3.35
N ALA A 562 6.09 42.40 3.33
CA ALA A 562 6.15 41.19 2.53
C ALA A 562 5.03 40.26 3.03
N ASP A 563 4.05 40.00 2.17
CA ASP A 563 2.99 39.02 2.39
C ASP A 563 3.36 37.77 1.61
N TYR A 564 3.97 36.79 2.29
CA TYR A 564 4.35 35.50 1.69
C TYR A 564 3.15 34.60 1.43
N THR A 565 1.98 34.96 1.96
CA THR A 565 0.71 34.26 1.75
C THR A 565 -0.12 34.87 0.61
N ALA A 566 0.31 36.01 0.06
CA ALA A 566 -0.32 36.62 -1.10
C ALA A 566 -0.11 35.77 -2.37
N ASP A 567 -1.03 35.92 -3.34
CA ASP A 567 -0.96 35.25 -4.64
C ASP A 567 0.33 35.56 -5.41
N ARG A 568 0.93 36.73 -5.17
CA ARG A 568 2.21 37.15 -5.76
C ARG A 568 3.07 37.85 -4.73
N VAL A 569 4.27 37.31 -4.55
CA VAL A 569 5.31 37.89 -3.71
C VAL A 569 6.35 38.57 -4.61
N ASP A 570 6.73 39.79 -4.27
CA ASP A 570 7.74 40.52 -5.03
C ASP A 570 9.10 39.81 -4.99
N LEU A 571 9.82 39.81 -6.12
CA LEU A 571 11.09 39.10 -6.25
C LEU A 571 12.14 39.60 -5.26
N ALA A 572 12.18 40.89 -4.94
CA ALA A 572 13.13 41.42 -3.94
C ALA A 572 12.84 40.87 -2.53
N ASN A 573 11.55 40.69 -2.20
CA ASN A 573 11.13 40.07 -0.94
C ASN A 573 11.54 38.59 -0.90
N LEU A 574 11.31 37.83 -1.99
CA LEU A 574 11.75 36.44 -2.10
C LEU A 574 13.27 36.30 -1.92
N VAL A 575 14.05 37.16 -2.57
CA VAL A 575 15.53 37.15 -2.48
C VAL A 575 16.01 37.46 -1.07
N SER A 576 15.43 38.47 -0.41
CA SER A 576 15.79 38.83 0.97
C SER A 576 15.30 37.81 2.01
N GLY A 577 14.23 37.08 1.70
CA GLY A 577 13.65 36.02 2.52
C GLY A 577 14.66 34.92 2.89
N PHE A 578 15.56 34.52 1.98
CA PHE A 578 16.58 33.51 2.28
C PHE A 578 17.53 33.96 3.40
N SER A 579 18.00 35.20 3.34
CA SER A 579 18.85 35.77 4.40
C SER A 579 18.09 35.96 5.72
N ALA A 580 16.80 36.31 5.66
CA ALA A 580 15.96 36.42 6.84
C ALA A 580 15.75 35.06 7.53
N LEU A 581 15.48 34.00 6.75
CA LEU A 581 15.40 32.63 7.24
C LEU A 581 16.74 32.18 7.85
N GLY A 582 17.87 32.46 7.19
CA GLY A 582 19.19 32.14 7.73
C GLY A 582 19.45 32.80 9.09
N ARG A 583 19.05 34.06 9.27
CA ARG A 583 19.13 34.76 10.56
C ARG A 583 18.22 34.14 11.61
N ARG A 584 17.00 33.74 11.24
CA ARG A 584 16.07 33.06 12.15
C ARG A 584 16.66 31.74 12.67
N LEU A 585 17.27 30.95 11.78
CA LEU A 585 17.89 29.68 12.15
C LEU A 585 19.06 29.88 13.14
N GLU A 586 19.90 30.90 12.95
CA GLU A 586 20.94 31.27 13.92
C GLU A 586 20.33 31.66 15.28
N GLN A 587 19.29 32.50 15.30
CA GLN A 587 18.60 32.88 16.54
C GLN A 587 18.03 31.67 17.30
N CYS A 588 17.53 30.66 16.57
CA CYS A 588 17.08 29.42 17.20
C CYS A 588 18.24 28.62 17.80
N ALA A 589 19.41 28.62 17.16
CA ALA A 589 20.61 27.94 17.64
C ALA A 589 21.28 28.66 18.82
N ASP A 590 21.08 29.97 18.97
CA ASP A 590 21.61 30.77 20.10
C ASP A 590 20.88 30.48 21.43
N ASP A 591 19.63 29.98 21.38
CA ASP A 591 18.82 29.62 22.55
C ASP A 591 18.23 28.19 22.39
N PRO A 592 19.07 27.14 22.47
CA PRO A 592 18.65 25.76 22.21
C PRO A 592 17.71 25.21 23.28
N ASP A 593 17.81 25.68 24.53
CA ASP A 593 16.99 25.22 25.65
C ASP A 593 15.51 25.55 25.44
N LYS A 594 15.20 26.69 24.80
CA LYS A 594 13.83 27.07 24.44
C LYS A 594 13.13 26.05 23.54
N TYR A 595 13.86 25.37 22.68
CA TYR A 595 13.34 24.41 21.72
C TYR A 595 13.59 22.97 22.15
N ARG A 596 14.05 22.73 23.38
CA ARG A 596 14.31 21.39 23.87
C ARG A 596 13.03 20.57 23.91
N ARG A 597 13.08 19.37 23.34
CA ARG A 597 11.99 18.41 23.36
C ARG A 597 11.75 17.91 24.79
N PRO A 598 10.49 17.82 25.25
CA PRO A 598 10.16 17.17 26.51
C PRO A 598 10.59 15.70 26.53
N ASP A 599 11.11 15.22 27.67
CA ASP A 599 11.59 13.83 27.77
C ASP A 599 10.48 12.79 27.52
N ALA A 600 9.22 13.14 27.77
CA ALA A 600 8.06 12.28 27.53
C ALA A 600 7.78 12.02 26.03
N GLU A 601 8.32 12.84 25.13
CA GLU A 601 8.18 12.68 23.68
C GLU A 601 9.35 11.90 23.06
N LEU A 602 10.38 11.59 23.83
CA LEU A 602 11.52 10.81 23.36
C LEU A 602 11.13 9.34 23.14
N PRO A 603 11.70 8.66 22.14
CA PRO A 603 11.48 7.23 21.95
C PRO A 603 11.87 6.40 23.17
N ASP A 604 11.08 5.35 23.47
CA ASP A 604 11.32 4.46 24.61
C ASP A 604 12.72 3.82 24.65
N TYR A 605 13.38 3.63 23.51
CA TYR A 605 14.71 3.02 23.44
C TYR A 605 15.83 3.98 23.83
N ASP A 606 15.54 5.28 23.87
CA ASP A 606 16.55 6.30 24.14
C ASP A 606 17.18 6.10 25.52
N GLY A 607 18.51 6.15 25.58
CA GLY A 607 19.28 5.85 26.80
C GLY A 607 19.29 4.37 27.24
N LYS A 608 18.45 3.49 26.67
CA LYS A 608 18.39 2.06 27.01
C LYS A 608 19.33 1.18 26.17
N THR A 609 19.84 1.69 25.06
CA THR A 609 20.78 1.00 24.18
C THR A 609 21.88 1.92 23.69
N SER A 610 23.08 1.37 23.50
CA SER A 610 24.22 2.06 22.89
C SER A 610 24.37 1.75 21.39
N ILE A 611 23.56 0.85 20.85
CA ILE A 611 23.61 0.43 19.43
C ILE A 611 22.85 1.43 18.54
N LYS A 612 21.76 2.01 19.06
CA LYS A 612 20.89 2.96 18.37
C LYS A 612 20.83 4.26 19.15
N THR A 613 20.78 5.39 18.45
CA THR A 613 20.81 6.71 19.07
C THR A 613 19.77 7.62 18.44
N PHE A 614 18.97 8.26 19.28
CA PHE A 614 18.03 9.29 18.87
C PHE A 614 18.68 10.68 18.97
N LEU A 615 18.72 11.41 17.85
CA LEU A 615 19.40 12.70 17.73
C LEU A 615 18.47 13.92 17.70
N LEU A 616 17.16 13.75 17.48
CA LEU A 616 16.21 14.87 17.34
C LEU A 616 15.71 15.37 18.70
N ARG A 617 16.61 16.01 19.46
CA ARG A 617 16.40 16.48 20.85
C ARG A 617 15.66 17.81 20.92
N SER A 618 15.41 18.46 19.80
CA SER A 618 14.70 19.73 19.72
C SER A 618 13.40 19.60 18.90
N THR A 619 12.46 20.50 19.16
CA THR A 619 11.26 20.69 18.32
C THR A 619 11.58 21.42 17.01
N VAL A 620 12.76 22.04 16.93
CA VAL A 620 13.34 22.66 15.73
C VAL A 620 14.47 21.78 15.21
N PRO A 621 14.26 20.98 14.14
CA PRO A 621 15.25 20.02 13.64
C PRO A 621 16.61 20.63 13.28
N PHE A 622 16.65 21.91 12.90
CA PHE A 622 17.90 22.61 12.56
C PHE A 622 18.94 22.57 13.69
N ILE A 623 18.50 22.64 14.94
CA ILE A 623 19.39 22.67 16.12
C ILE A 623 20.11 21.32 16.27
N ASP A 624 19.42 20.22 15.97
CA ASP A 624 19.89 18.85 16.10
C ASP A 624 20.85 18.42 14.97
N LEU A 625 20.97 19.22 13.90
CA LEU A 625 21.91 18.96 12.80
C LEU A 625 23.37 19.09 13.27
N THR A 626 24.28 18.46 12.53
CA THR A 626 25.72 18.63 12.81
C THR A 626 26.15 20.11 12.65
N ALA A 627 27.14 20.56 13.43
CA ALA A 627 27.63 21.94 13.33
C ALA A 627 28.10 22.33 11.91
N PRO A 628 28.81 21.46 11.15
CA PRO A 628 29.13 21.73 9.74
C PRO A 628 27.88 21.91 8.87
N SER A 629 26.83 21.11 9.10
CA SER A 629 25.56 21.26 8.39
C SER A 629 24.87 22.57 8.70
N ARG A 630 24.76 22.97 9.97
CA ARG A 630 24.17 24.26 10.35
C ARG A 630 24.87 25.43 9.66
N ASN A 631 26.20 25.45 9.70
CA ASN A 631 27.02 26.48 9.05
C ASN A 631 26.81 26.49 7.52
N ARG A 632 26.80 25.30 6.89
CA ARG A 632 26.58 25.15 5.44
C ARG A 632 25.20 25.64 5.02
N ILE A 633 24.16 25.35 5.81
CA ILE A 633 22.79 25.78 5.54
C ILE A 633 22.69 27.31 5.58
N VAL A 634 23.14 27.92 6.67
CA VAL A 634 23.08 29.38 6.85
C VAL A 634 23.92 30.10 5.79
N ALA A 635 25.14 29.61 5.50
CA ALA A 635 25.99 30.16 4.45
C ALA A 635 25.32 30.03 3.06
N GLY A 636 24.70 28.88 2.77
CA GLY A 636 23.98 28.65 1.53
C GLY A 636 22.80 29.59 1.32
N LEU A 637 21.99 29.81 2.37
CA LEU A 637 20.86 30.75 2.33
C LEU A 637 21.33 32.19 2.04
N ARG A 638 22.39 32.65 2.73
CA ARG A 638 22.99 33.98 2.50
C ARG A 638 23.60 34.11 1.12
N GLU A 639 24.23 33.05 0.64
CA GLU A 639 24.86 33.01 -0.68
C GLU A 639 23.84 33.16 -1.81
N VAL A 640 22.68 32.50 -1.71
CA VAL A 640 21.57 32.67 -2.67
C VAL A 640 21.14 34.13 -2.75
N THR A 641 20.90 34.79 -1.60
CA THR A 641 20.58 36.22 -1.57
C THR A 641 21.69 37.05 -2.22
N ARG A 642 22.95 36.82 -1.84
CA ARG A 642 24.11 37.58 -2.33
C ARG A 642 24.26 37.47 -3.86
N ILE A 643 24.11 36.27 -4.43
CA ILE A 643 24.21 36.03 -5.87
C ILE A 643 23.16 36.85 -6.62
N LEU A 644 21.90 36.79 -6.18
CA LEU A 644 20.78 37.45 -6.86
C LEU A 644 20.78 38.98 -6.69
N VAL A 645 21.19 39.48 -5.52
CA VAL A 645 21.30 40.94 -5.26
C VAL A 645 22.47 41.54 -6.04
N ASN A 646 23.64 40.89 -6.07
CA ASN A 646 24.82 41.43 -6.74
C ASN A 646 24.64 41.58 -8.26
N ALA A 647 23.84 40.70 -8.88
CA ALA A 647 23.50 40.78 -10.30
C ALA A 647 22.24 41.62 -10.58
N ASP A 648 21.66 42.27 -9.56
CA ASP A 648 20.52 43.17 -9.67
C ASP A 648 19.31 42.54 -10.40
N VAL A 649 19.07 41.24 -10.15
CA VAL A 649 18.07 40.43 -10.86
C VAL A 649 16.66 41.03 -10.74
N ALA A 650 16.35 41.63 -9.58
CA ALA A 650 15.06 42.30 -9.35
C ALA A 650 14.86 43.53 -10.24
N SER A 651 15.89 44.38 -10.42
CA SER A 651 15.81 45.51 -11.36
C SER A 651 15.66 45.01 -12.79
N VAL A 652 16.45 44.01 -13.20
CA VAL A 652 16.38 43.43 -14.55
C VAL A 652 14.97 42.94 -14.84
N ARG A 653 14.36 42.18 -13.92
CA ARG A 653 12.97 41.74 -14.03
C ARG A 653 11.98 42.90 -14.16
N ASN A 654 12.15 43.98 -13.39
CA ASN A 654 11.26 45.15 -13.40
C ASN A 654 11.39 45.99 -14.68
N ASP A 655 12.60 46.13 -15.21
CA ASP A 655 12.87 46.85 -16.46
C ASP A 655 12.19 46.19 -17.68
N TYR A 656 11.98 44.86 -17.65
CA TYR A 656 11.25 44.15 -18.71
C TYR A 656 9.75 43.98 -18.45
N SER A 657 9.31 44.11 -17.20
CA SER A 657 7.88 44.08 -16.85
C SER A 657 7.19 45.41 -17.15
N HIS A 658 7.93 46.52 -17.09
CA HIS A 658 7.44 47.85 -17.43
C HIS A 658 8.07 48.31 -18.74
N TYR A 659 7.26 48.47 -19.79
CA TYR A 659 7.67 48.87 -21.14
C TYR A 659 8.47 50.19 -21.15
N ARG A 660 9.77 50.14 -20.85
CA ARG A 660 10.69 51.29 -20.92
C ARG A 660 11.41 51.26 -22.26
N ARG A 661 11.30 52.35 -23.02
CA ARG A 661 11.84 52.56 -24.39
C ARG A 661 13.38 52.50 -24.52
N ASN A 662 14.12 52.15 -23.47
CA ASN A 662 15.57 52.10 -23.52
C ASN A 662 16.01 50.67 -23.86
N SER A 663 16.83 50.52 -24.91
CA SER A 663 17.37 49.22 -25.30
C SER A 663 18.08 48.56 -24.11
N PRO A 664 17.80 47.29 -23.84
CA PRO A 664 18.37 46.62 -22.69
C PRO A 664 19.90 46.47 -22.76
N ASP A 665 20.55 46.61 -21.61
CA ASP A 665 21.96 46.26 -21.44
C ASP A 665 22.11 44.73 -21.44
N VAL A 666 22.55 44.19 -22.57
CA VAL A 666 22.76 42.75 -22.79
C VAL A 666 23.67 42.15 -21.72
N ALA A 667 24.73 42.86 -21.32
CA ALA A 667 25.66 42.36 -20.30
C ALA A 667 24.98 42.24 -18.93
N LYS A 668 24.07 43.16 -18.60
CA LYS A 668 23.27 43.10 -17.36
C LYS A 668 22.32 41.91 -17.37
N VAL A 669 21.73 41.57 -18.52
CA VAL A 669 20.86 40.39 -18.68
C VAL A 669 21.62 39.10 -18.54
N GLU A 670 22.74 38.95 -19.25
CA GLU A 670 23.56 37.74 -19.18
C GLU A 670 24.05 37.51 -17.74
N ALA A 671 24.50 38.57 -17.06
CA ALA A 671 24.89 38.48 -15.65
C ALA A 671 23.72 38.06 -14.74
N ALA A 672 22.51 38.57 -14.97
CA ALA A 672 21.32 38.20 -14.19
C ALA A 672 20.85 36.76 -14.45
N LEU A 673 20.90 36.30 -15.70
CA LEU A 673 20.58 34.92 -16.05
C LEU A 673 21.59 33.97 -15.42
N GLU A 674 22.88 34.25 -15.56
CA GLU A 674 23.96 33.44 -14.97
C GLU A 674 23.84 33.38 -13.43
N ALA A 675 23.58 34.52 -12.78
CA ALA A 675 23.32 34.55 -11.34
C ALA A 675 22.08 33.74 -10.95
N THR A 676 21.02 33.79 -11.75
CA THR A 676 19.82 32.99 -11.52
C THR A 676 20.13 31.49 -11.62
N ARG A 677 20.86 31.07 -12.65
CA ARG A 677 21.33 29.68 -12.82
C ARG A 677 22.12 29.21 -11.61
N GLN A 678 23.09 30.01 -11.16
CA GLN A 678 23.90 29.70 -9.97
C GLN A 678 23.05 29.58 -8.70
N ALA A 679 22.12 30.51 -8.48
CA ALA A 679 21.25 30.51 -7.31
C ALA A 679 20.31 29.29 -7.27
N VAL A 680 19.63 28.98 -8.38
CA VAL A 680 18.74 27.81 -8.47
C VAL A 680 19.53 26.51 -8.33
N THR A 681 20.68 26.39 -9.00
CA THR A 681 21.57 25.23 -8.84
C THR A 681 22.01 25.06 -7.38
N ARG A 682 22.26 26.17 -6.66
CA ARG A 682 22.63 26.15 -5.25
C ARG A 682 21.49 25.66 -4.36
N ILE A 683 20.27 26.15 -4.57
CA ILE A 683 19.05 25.70 -3.89
C ILE A 683 18.89 24.18 -4.04
N GLU A 684 19.00 23.68 -5.27
CA GLU A 684 18.87 22.27 -5.60
C GLU A 684 19.99 21.42 -5.00
N THR A 685 21.23 21.91 -5.06
CA THR A 685 22.42 21.24 -4.49
C THR A 685 22.30 21.06 -2.98
N LEU A 686 21.74 22.06 -2.28
CA LEU A 686 21.57 22.00 -0.83
C LEU A 686 20.31 21.22 -0.40
N GLY A 687 19.39 20.97 -1.32
CA GLY A 687 18.10 20.33 -1.03
C GLY A 687 17.09 21.29 -0.40
N PHE A 688 17.14 22.58 -0.78
CA PHE A 688 16.19 23.62 -0.37
C PHE A 688 14.95 23.66 -1.27
N CYS A 689 14.67 22.60 -2.02
CA CYS A 689 13.52 22.48 -2.90
C CYS A 689 13.09 21.01 -3.00
N ARG A 690 11.89 20.80 -3.53
CA ARG A 690 11.21 19.49 -3.58
C ARG A 690 11.66 18.63 -4.76
N LEU A 691 12.95 18.32 -4.82
CA LEU A 691 13.47 17.33 -5.78
C LEU A 691 13.29 15.93 -5.21
N LEU A 692 12.49 15.10 -5.90
CA LEU A 692 12.25 13.73 -5.50
C LEU A 692 13.42 12.84 -5.92
N PHE A 693 14.13 12.27 -4.96
CA PHE A 693 15.18 11.29 -5.21
C PHE A 693 14.58 9.89 -5.16
N VAL A 694 14.90 9.05 -6.14
CA VAL A 694 14.45 7.66 -6.21
C VAL A 694 15.61 6.70 -5.94
N PRO A 695 15.39 5.55 -5.29
CA PRO A 695 16.40 4.51 -5.17
C PRO A 695 16.84 4.03 -6.56
N ASN A 696 18.14 4.03 -6.82
CA ASN A 696 18.73 3.62 -8.09
C ASN A 696 19.46 2.28 -7.98
N ARG A 697 20.32 2.14 -6.97
CA ARG A 697 21.18 0.95 -6.82
C ARG A 697 21.42 0.62 -5.36
N VAL A 698 21.46 -0.68 -5.06
CA VAL A 698 21.91 -1.19 -3.77
C VAL A 698 23.07 -2.16 -3.99
N THR A 699 24.22 -1.88 -3.40
CA THR A 699 25.34 -2.84 -3.35
C THR A 699 25.52 -3.29 -1.91
N LYS A 700 25.57 -4.60 -1.68
CA LYS A 700 25.75 -5.21 -0.35
C LYS A 700 27.00 -6.10 -0.38
N ASP A 701 27.84 -5.97 0.65
CA ASP A 701 29.00 -6.83 0.83
C ASP A 701 28.70 -8.05 1.72
N SER A 702 29.66 -8.98 1.83
CA SER A 702 29.54 -10.19 2.64
C SER A 702 29.46 -9.94 4.15
N TRP A 703 29.82 -8.74 4.61
CA TRP A 703 29.77 -8.34 6.02
C TRP A 703 28.47 -7.61 6.38
N GLY A 704 27.52 -7.52 5.42
CA GLY A 704 26.23 -6.89 5.61
C GLY A 704 26.27 -5.36 5.52
N ARG A 705 27.37 -4.76 5.05
CA ARG A 705 27.40 -3.33 4.73
C ARG A 705 26.73 -3.11 3.39
N SER A 706 25.91 -2.07 3.28
CA SER A 706 25.28 -1.71 2.02
C SER A 706 25.41 -0.23 1.71
N ARG A 707 25.46 0.05 0.41
CA ARG A 707 25.42 1.38 -0.19
C ARG A 707 24.13 1.49 -0.97
N HIS A 708 23.32 2.50 -0.66
CA HIS A 708 22.05 2.79 -1.30
C HIS A 708 22.22 4.10 -2.06
N GLU A 709 22.32 3.98 -3.37
CA GLU A 709 22.46 5.11 -4.30
C GLU A 709 21.07 5.59 -4.70
N PHE A 710 20.88 6.89 -4.59
CA PHE A 710 19.67 7.60 -4.97
C PHE A 710 19.98 8.55 -6.11
N VAL A 711 19.07 8.65 -7.07
CA VAL A 711 19.15 9.59 -8.18
C VAL A 711 17.93 10.51 -8.16
N GLY A 712 18.16 11.81 -8.22
CA GLY A 712 17.14 12.83 -8.43
C GLY A 712 17.14 13.32 -9.87
N PRO A 713 16.27 14.28 -10.20
CA PRO A 713 16.28 14.97 -11.48
C PRO A 713 17.66 15.50 -11.87
N ARG A 714 17.95 15.56 -13.17
CA ARG A 714 19.22 16.07 -13.72
C ARG A 714 20.47 15.39 -13.13
N SER A 715 20.35 14.09 -12.82
CA SER A 715 21.44 13.24 -12.34
C SER A 715 22.06 13.69 -11.02
N TYR A 716 21.30 14.39 -10.16
CA TYR A 716 21.75 14.60 -8.80
C TYR A 716 21.80 13.27 -8.06
N GLU A 717 22.95 12.95 -7.49
CA GLU A 717 23.13 11.71 -6.74
C GLU A 717 23.21 11.98 -5.23
N HIS A 718 22.76 11.01 -4.45
CA HIS A 718 22.99 10.94 -3.02
C HIS A 718 23.24 9.49 -2.60
N LEU A 719 24.12 9.29 -1.62
CA LEU A 719 24.51 7.97 -1.14
C LEU A 719 24.20 7.83 0.35
N PHE A 720 23.46 6.78 0.71
CA PHE A 720 23.32 6.32 2.09
C PHE A 720 24.13 5.05 2.34
N THR A 721 24.68 4.93 3.54
CA THR A 721 25.39 3.73 3.99
C THR A 721 24.65 3.04 5.13
N ARG A 722 24.66 1.70 5.13
CA ARG A 722 24.16 0.88 6.23
C ARG A 722 25.21 -0.18 6.64
N PRO A 723 25.22 -0.64 7.91
CA PRO A 723 24.35 -0.20 9.01
C PRO A 723 24.69 1.21 9.51
N THR A 724 23.73 1.86 10.18
CA THR A 724 23.94 3.14 10.89
C THR A 724 23.30 3.08 12.28
N ARG A 725 23.70 4.00 13.17
CA ARG A 725 23.11 4.15 14.51
C ARG A 725 21.81 4.96 14.52
N PHE A 726 21.49 5.62 13.40
CA PHE A 726 20.46 6.66 13.31
C PHE A 726 19.22 6.25 12.49
N ASP A 727 19.10 4.98 12.10
CA ASP A 727 17.96 4.48 11.31
C ASP A 727 16.65 4.33 12.12
N TRP A 728 16.68 4.51 13.45
CA TRP A 728 15.52 4.46 14.35
C TRP A 728 14.93 5.85 14.67
N MET A 729 15.31 6.88 13.93
CA MET A 729 14.78 8.25 14.10
C MET A 729 13.37 8.44 13.53
N GLY A 730 12.83 7.46 12.81
CA GLY A 730 11.52 7.56 12.14
C GLY A 730 11.57 8.23 10.77
N LEU A 731 12.76 8.54 10.26
CA LEU A 731 12.93 9.06 8.90
C LEU A 731 12.39 8.06 7.85
N PRO A 732 11.94 8.55 6.68
CA PRO A 732 11.53 7.72 5.55
C PRO A 732 12.49 6.55 5.24
N PRO A 733 11.98 5.38 4.83
CA PRO A 733 12.83 4.26 4.48
C PRO A 733 13.69 4.58 3.25
N ILE A 734 14.91 4.04 3.19
CA ILE A 734 15.85 4.23 2.07
C ILE A 734 15.58 3.27 0.88
N THR A 735 14.37 2.76 0.82
CA THR A 735 13.86 1.89 -0.26
C THR A 735 12.73 2.56 -1.04
N GLU A 736 12.35 3.78 -0.67
CA GLU A 736 11.26 4.52 -1.28
C GLU A 736 11.74 5.91 -1.72
N PRO A 737 11.06 6.55 -2.70
CA PRO A 737 11.36 7.92 -3.09
C PRO A 737 11.18 8.92 -1.96
N ALA A 738 12.05 9.93 -1.87
CA ALA A 738 11.99 10.96 -0.84
C ALA A 738 12.59 12.30 -1.31
N TYR A 739 12.10 13.41 -0.75
CA TYR A 739 12.76 14.70 -0.80
C TYR A 739 13.95 14.69 0.14
N LEU A 740 15.15 14.99 -0.37
CA LEU A 740 16.40 14.96 0.42
C LEU A 740 16.92 16.38 0.69
N VAL A 741 17.02 16.75 1.97
CA VAL A 741 17.66 18.00 2.39
C VAL A 741 19.16 17.74 2.55
N ARG A 742 19.88 17.66 1.43
CA ARG A 742 21.27 17.17 1.38
C ARG A 742 22.27 17.94 2.23
N ALA A 743 22.00 19.21 2.54
CA ALA A 743 22.83 19.99 3.45
C ALA A 743 22.63 19.63 4.93
N ALA A 744 21.53 18.97 5.28
CA ALA A 744 21.07 18.72 6.64
C ALA A 744 21.42 17.32 7.15
N SER A 745 22.71 17.09 7.39
CA SER A 745 23.20 15.83 7.97
C SER A 745 22.89 15.73 9.46
N ILE A 746 22.40 14.56 9.85
CA ILE A 746 22.05 14.17 11.21
C ILE A 746 23.03 13.09 11.65
N GLY A 747 24.03 13.48 12.46
CA GLY A 747 25.07 12.56 12.93
C GLY A 747 26.12 12.22 11.86
N GLU A 748 25.99 11.05 11.24
CA GLU A 748 26.92 10.58 10.20
C GLU A 748 26.75 11.39 8.90
N PRO A 749 27.84 11.69 8.15
CA PRO A 749 27.79 12.61 6.99
C PRO A 749 26.79 12.22 5.89
N THR A 750 26.45 10.94 5.77
CA THR A 750 25.54 10.41 4.74
C THR A 750 24.09 10.38 5.18
N GLU A 751 23.80 10.41 6.48
CA GLU A 751 22.43 10.41 6.99
C GLU A 751 21.92 11.84 7.00
N VAL A 752 20.89 12.12 6.19
CA VAL A 752 20.32 13.46 6.02
C VAL A 752 18.83 13.47 6.34
N LEU A 753 18.33 14.64 6.75
CA LEU A 753 16.91 14.90 6.87
C LEU A 753 16.22 14.67 5.51
N ARG A 754 15.13 13.93 5.53
CA ARG A 754 14.39 13.55 4.33
C ARG A 754 12.91 13.35 4.61
N PHE A 755 12.11 13.49 3.57
CA PHE A 755 10.65 13.49 3.66
C PHE A 755 10.03 12.66 2.55
N SER A 756 9.06 11.81 2.89
CA SER A 756 8.21 11.16 1.88
C SER A 756 7.18 12.15 1.36
N ARG A 757 6.78 12.02 0.09
CA ARG A 757 5.69 12.83 -0.45
C ARG A 757 4.35 12.33 0.09
N ARG A 758 3.49 13.26 0.52
CA ARG A 758 2.09 13.02 0.90
C ARG A 758 1.19 13.49 -0.25
N TYR A 759 0.05 12.82 -0.40
CA TYR A 759 -0.92 13.09 -1.45
C TYR A 759 -2.30 13.36 -0.85
N THR A 760 -3.00 14.35 -1.39
CA THR A 760 -4.39 14.63 -1.07
C THR A 760 -5.30 13.89 -2.05
N SER A 761 -6.11 12.97 -1.55
CA SER A 761 -7.02 12.12 -2.33
C SER A 761 -8.15 11.62 -1.43
N SER A 762 -9.24 11.09 -2.01
CA SER A 762 -10.29 10.44 -1.24
C SER A 762 -9.79 9.24 -0.41
N PHE A 763 -8.66 8.64 -0.80
CA PHE A 763 -7.99 7.62 -0.02
C PHE A 763 -7.30 8.20 1.21
N SER A 764 -6.50 9.27 1.08
CA SER A 764 -5.85 9.87 2.25
C SER A 764 -6.86 10.47 3.23
N GLU A 765 -7.97 11.04 2.74
CA GLU A 765 -9.09 11.50 3.56
C GLU A 765 -9.73 10.37 4.40
N MET A 766 -9.93 9.20 3.80
CA MET A 766 -10.50 8.02 4.49
C MET A 766 -9.68 7.63 5.73
N TRP A 767 -8.37 7.85 5.69
CA TRP A 767 -7.43 7.51 6.76
C TRP A 767 -7.09 8.70 7.68
N THR A 768 -7.85 9.80 7.63
CA THR A 768 -7.63 10.95 8.54
C THR A 768 -7.75 10.55 10.01
N GLY A 769 -6.76 10.86 10.83
CA GLY A 769 -6.72 10.46 12.24
C GLY A 769 -6.12 9.07 12.49
N TYR A 770 -5.67 8.37 11.44
CA TYR A 770 -4.87 7.15 11.57
C TYR A 770 -3.36 7.48 11.64
N PRO A 771 -2.55 6.76 12.44
CA PRO A 771 -2.97 5.73 13.39
C PRO A 771 -3.55 6.32 14.68
N ALA A 772 -4.70 5.81 15.13
CA ALA A 772 -5.19 6.11 16.48
C ALA A 772 -4.39 5.32 17.52
N ARG A 773 -3.28 5.89 18.01
CA ARG A 773 -2.39 5.23 18.98
C ARG A 773 -3.02 5.16 20.37
N ARG A 774 -2.70 4.09 21.09
CA ARG A 774 -3.06 3.97 22.51
C ARG A 774 -2.36 5.03 23.36
N ARG A 775 -3.00 5.41 24.47
CA ARG A 775 -2.35 6.21 25.50
C ARG A 775 -1.47 5.28 26.32
N THR A 776 -0.29 5.74 26.69
CA THR A 776 0.57 5.00 27.61
C THR A 776 -0.21 4.75 28.90
N ALA A 777 -0.48 3.48 29.22
CA ALA A 777 -1.04 3.15 30.52
C ALA A 777 -0.15 3.78 31.59
N ARG A 778 -0.73 4.63 32.45
CA ARG A 778 -0.05 5.04 33.67
C ARG A 778 0.21 3.76 34.45
N THR A 779 1.43 3.25 34.40
CA THR A 779 1.85 2.14 35.24
C THR A 779 1.59 2.51 36.69
N THR A 780 0.48 2.04 37.24
CA THR A 780 0.38 1.75 38.65
C THR A 780 1.44 0.70 38.93
N SER A 781 2.48 1.12 39.65
CA SER A 781 3.49 0.25 40.20
C SER A 781 2.84 -0.85 41.04
N SER A 782 2.65 -2.03 40.45
CA SER A 782 2.40 -3.26 41.20
C SER A 782 2.83 -4.48 40.37
N GLU A 783 3.93 -5.07 40.83
CA GLU A 783 4.30 -6.48 40.73
C GLU A 783 4.49 -7.08 39.33
N GLN A 784 5.75 -7.06 38.89
CA GLN A 784 6.30 -8.03 37.95
C GLN A 784 6.18 -9.44 38.55
N GLN A 785 5.21 -10.24 38.09
CA GLN A 785 5.36 -11.69 38.06
C GLN A 785 5.98 -12.08 36.71
N PRO A 786 7.06 -12.90 36.71
CA PRO A 786 7.63 -13.40 35.48
C PRO A 786 6.65 -14.41 34.85
N VAL A 787 6.21 -14.11 33.63
CA VAL A 787 5.46 -15.07 32.81
C VAL A 787 6.50 -16.03 32.22
N ASP A 788 6.39 -17.31 32.59
CA ASP A 788 7.18 -18.40 32.03
C ASP A 788 6.98 -18.47 30.51
N HIS A 789 8.06 -18.24 29.77
CA HIS A 789 8.17 -18.59 28.36
C HIS A 789 8.42 -20.10 28.26
N ASP A 790 7.38 -20.91 28.43
CA ASP A 790 7.34 -22.28 27.91
C ASP A 790 5.87 -22.72 27.77
N ALA A 791 5.23 -22.24 26.71
CA ALA A 791 4.03 -22.85 26.16
C ALA A 791 4.36 -23.36 24.76
N GLN A 792 4.49 -24.67 24.69
CA GLN A 792 4.77 -25.47 23.50
C GLN A 792 3.97 -24.99 22.29
N VAL A 793 4.70 -24.83 21.18
CA VAL A 793 4.17 -24.86 19.81
C VAL A 793 3.55 -26.24 19.60
N GLY A 794 2.28 -26.38 20.00
CA GLY A 794 1.42 -27.48 19.60
C GLY A 794 0.92 -27.19 18.19
N ALA A 795 1.56 -27.79 17.19
CA ALA A 795 0.99 -27.93 15.87
C ALA A 795 -0.33 -28.72 15.99
N HIS A 796 -1.44 -27.98 15.98
CA HIS A 796 -2.76 -28.54 15.73
C HIS A 796 -3.29 -27.95 14.42
N VAL A 797 -2.77 -28.53 13.35
CA VAL A 797 -3.52 -28.94 12.15
C VAL A 797 -4.56 -29.97 12.64
N PRO A 798 -5.79 -29.98 12.11
CA PRO A 798 -6.09 -29.75 10.71
C PRO A 798 -6.68 -28.40 10.35
#